data_AF-A0A8H6GPC3-F1
#
_entry.id   AF-A0A8H6GPC3-F1
#
_cell.length_a   1.000
_cell.length_b   1.000
_cell.length_c   1.000
_cell.angle_alpha   90.00
_cell.angle_beta   90.00
_cell.angle_gamma   90.00
#
_symmetry.space_group_name_H-M   'P 1'
#
loop_
_entity.id
_entity.type
_entity.pdbx_description
1 polymer ?
#
loop_
_entity_poly.entity_id
_entity_poly.type
_entity_poly.pdbx_seq_one_letter_code
_entity_poly.pdbx_strand_id
1 'polypeptide(L)'
;MRFTLSSMAGLLGLASAQGLRSSAYTDPKTGIDFQRFVDDGYSLGIAVPETLGKDLIAQMVFPREKEGWGGISFRGGMVGGLLFVAWPNGDDIVTSFRMANSYANPDVYTNTTVKATPIPDGTFINSTHVSYTFLCEGCVVEKTTSLTGESPVVGYAWSSIDVDTPSDPESALSYHGAGFGQFGLDIKNAASAKFATWADMAKETTPAPGTGTPGVPGNSTTLPPTTSNVTYDVIVVGGGPAGIIAAERLAESGASVLLIERGPANTVALGNAAQALPWNNTLTPYDIPALGSSMTSMSGTKFCSDTASTAGCLLGGSSSINGLNFIHPPERDFQRWPKGWSWSDLSKAADRLYERNPGSTSPSDDGKYYDDRTYTILSGYLSAKGWKEVDSIEEPNEKHLVYSRPSWSIKNNMRAGPARTYMPFAKNLPNFTLKLETKVIQPIRSGSKITGVLTQGANGSKQIINVKAGGKVVLAAGAMSTPRLLWNAGIGKSDALAIVKQGASKTGVTLPAASDFIDLPVGHHLQDHAQVMLQFKTKSNFTAYKFNNIATEPVKSDLELYYQGSGPITQAAQRMHLWTSAKGADGRVRYLQGTASAMADGIITVRTFLTHGTSTVGELGITAGGNTVLNTKPWLIDQEDRKAMADFVQYWLDLTSGSNSTLSYITPGATVDDILATKMISGDHWMGSAKMGVDDGRKANGSAVVDLNTKVYGTDNLFVVDASMHPDLPTGNTQAIIMVAAEHAAEKIAALKVGGSNSTVPEPISSAPTPVPTPGSKCKRGLRHRRAARVPMDFRRRSLY
;
A
#
# COMPACT_ATOMS: atom_id res chain seq x y z
N MET A 1 15.13 11.00 -4.06
CA MET A 1 14.68 11.66 -5.31
C MET A 1 14.37 10.64 -6.42
N ARG A 2 13.71 9.50 -6.13
CA ARG A 2 13.52 8.44 -7.17
C ARG A 2 12.11 7.87 -7.32
N PHE A 3 11.20 8.00 -6.35
CA PHE A 3 9.80 7.56 -6.53
C PHE A 3 8.93 8.52 -7.35
N THR A 4 9.29 9.80 -7.44
CA THR A 4 8.57 10.79 -8.26
C THR A 4 9.12 10.89 -9.70
N LEU A 5 10.35 10.44 -9.95
CA LEU A 5 11.02 10.56 -11.25
C LEU A 5 10.68 9.44 -12.25
N SER A 6 10.19 8.28 -11.81
CA SER A 6 9.78 7.22 -12.76
C SER A 6 8.58 7.60 -13.63
N SER A 7 7.85 8.67 -13.29
CA SER A 7 6.84 9.28 -14.18
C SER A 7 7.37 10.42 -15.04
N MET A 8 8.52 11.03 -14.68
CA MET A 8 9.14 12.13 -15.42
C MET A 8 9.96 11.66 -16.63
N ALA A 9 10.48 10.43 -16.63
CA ALA A 9 11.31 9.92 -17.72
C ALA A 9 10.52 9.57 -18.99
N GLY A 10 9.18 9.57 -18.92
CA GLY A 10 8.34 9.09 -20.03
C GLY A 10 8.18 10.05 -21.22
N LEU A 11 8.51 11.35 -21.11
CA LEU A 11 8.22 12.33 -22.19
C LEU A 11 9.04 13.63 -22.19
N LEU A 12 10.06 13.78 -21.33
CA LEU A 12 11.01 14.88 -21.46
C LEU A 12 12.11 14.45 -22.43
N GLY A 13 12.21 15.16 -23.56
CA GLY A 13 13.23 14.96 -24.57
C GLY A 13 14.61 14.69 -23.95
N LEU A 14 15.18 13.55 -24.34
CA LEU A 14 16.43 12.94 -23.90
C LEU A 14 17.70 13.78 -24.18
N ALA A 15 17.58 15.09 -24.39
CA ALA A 15 18.71 15.97 -24.62
C ALA A 15 19.02 16.73 -23.32
N SER A 16 20.10 16.33 -22.63
CA SER A 16 20.87 17.07 -21.60
C SER A 16 21.00 16.49 -20.17
N ALA A 17 20.98 15.17 -19.98
CA ALA A 17 21.60 14.57 -18.79
C ALA A 17 22.43 13.34 -19.18
N GLN A 18 23.75 13.48 -19.22
CA GLN A 18 24.67 12.36 -19.55
C GLN A 18 24.57 11.18 -18.55
N GLY A 19 24.00 11.38 -17.36
CA GLY A 19 23.89 10.35 -16.31
C GLY A 19 22.68 9.41 -16.37
N LEU A 20 21.81 9.50 -17.40
CA LEU A 20 20.61 8.64 -17.53
C LEU A 20 20.59 7.85 -18.86
N ARG A 21 21.76 7.64 -19.47
CA ARG A 21 21.93 6.84 -20.68
C ARG A 21 22.99 5.77 -20.48
N SER A 22 22.89 4.69 -21.23
CA SER A 22 23.97 3.70 -21.33
C SER A 22 25.19 4.25 -22.07
N SER A 23 26.35 3.68 -21.81
CA SER A 23 27.61 3.98 -22.51
C SER A 23 28.35 2.69 -22.87
N ALA A 24 29.24 2.74 -23.87
CA ALA A 24 30.04 1.58 -24.27
C ALA A 24 30.87 1.03 -23.10
N TYR A 25 30.90 -0.29 -22.96
CA TYR A 25 31.68 -1.00 -21.95
C TYR A 25 32.04 -2.39 -22.48
N THR A 26 33.33 -2.73 -22.48
CA THR A 26 33.80 -4.08 -22.76
C THR A 26 34.04 -4.81 -21.44
N ASP A 27 33.38 -5.94 -21.23
CA ASP A 27 33.57 -6.75 -20.04
C ASP A 27 34.95 -7.44 -20.08
N PRO A 28 35.85 -7.19 -19.11
CA PRO A 28 37.21 -7.71 -19.17
C PRO A 28 37.31 -9.22 -18.94
N LYS A 29 36.26 -9.86 -18.39
CA LYS A 29 36.23 -11.31 -18.16
C LYS A 29 35.76 -12.08 -19.40
N THR A 30 34.67 -11.64 -20.01
CA THR A 30 34.06 -12.32 -21.16
C THR A 30 34.51 -11.77 -22.51
N GLY A 31 35.02 -10.53 -22.56
CA GLY A 31 35.34 -9.83 -23.79
C GLY A 31 34.11 -9.34 -24.57
N ILE A 32 32.93 -9.35 -23.95
CA ILE A 32 31.67 -8.92 -24.58
C ILE A 32 31.59 -7.39 -24.55
N ASP A 33 31.26 -6.79 -25.69
CA ASP A 33 31.00 -5.36 -25.80
C ASP A 33 29.52 -5.08 -25.52
N PHE A 34 29.24 -4.29 -24.48
CA PHE A 34 27.92 -3.90 -24.01
C PHE A 34 27.68 -2.40 -24.18
N GLN A 35 26.40 -2.03 -24.23
CA GLN A 35 25.95 -0.72 -23.74
C GLN A 35 25.54 -0.87 -22.27
N ARG A 36 26.29 -0.23 -21.38
CA ARG A 36 26.17 -0.37 -19.93
C ARG A 36 25.69 0.91 -19.25
N PHE A 37 24.75 0.76 -18.34
CA PHE A 37 24.34 1.76 -17.38
C PHE A 37 24.91 1.43 -15.99
N VAL A 38 25.26 2.45 -15.21
CA VAL A 38 25.83 2.32 -13.87
C VAL A 38 25.12 3.29 -12.93
N ASP A 39 24.73 2.80 -11.76
CA ASP A 39 24.13 3.59 -10.71
C ASP A 39 24.38 2.98 -9.33
N ASP A 40 25.07 3.71 -8.45
CA ASP A 40 25.25 3.40 -7.02
C ASP A 40 25.55 1.91 -6.72
N GLY A 41 26.60 1.38 -7.34
CA GLY A 41 27.04 -0.02 -7.17
C GLY A 41 26.27 -1.05 -8.02
N TYR A 42 25.13 -0.68 -8.60
CA TYR A 42 24.42 -1.47 -9.61
C TYR A 42 24.91 -1.14 -11.02
N SER A 43 24.91 -2.13 -11.91
CA SER A 43 25.07 -1.88 -13.34
C SER A 43 24.34 -2.90 -14.21
N LEU A 44 23.93 -2.46 -15.40
CA LEU A 44 23.29 -3.30 -16.40
C LEU A 44 23.90 -3.05 -17.78
N GLY A 45 24.52 -4.06 -18.36
CA GLY A 45 24.99 -4.10 -19.75
C GLY A 45 24.02 -4.88 -20.63
N ILE A 46 23.73 -4.38 -21.84
CA ILE A 46 22.94 -5.09 -22.85
C ILE A 46 23.69 -5.10 -24.18
N ALA A 47 23.71 -6.26 -24.83
CA ALA A 47 24.19 -6.48 -26.20
C ALA A 47 23.09 -7.19 -27.01
N VAL A 48 22.91 -6.79 -28.27
CA VAL A 48 21.88 -7.32 -29.18
C VAL A 48 22.49 -7.68 -30.54
N PRO A 49 21.85 -8.52 -31.36
CA PRO A 49 22.27 -8.74 -32.75
C PRO A 49 22.05 -7.47 -33.60
N GLU A 50 22.78 -7.35 -34.72
CA GLU A 50 22.61 -6.25 -35.70
C GLU A 50 21.19 -6.14 -36.23
N THR A 51 20.55 -7.29 -36.45
CA THR A 51 19.10 -7.37 -36.71
C THR A 51 18.42 -7.88 -35.46
N LEU A 52 17.70 -6.99 -34.77
CA LEU A 52 17.03 -7.32 -33.52
C LEU A 52 16.02 -8.46 -33.72
N GLY A 53 16.31 -9.60 -33.09
CA GLY A 53 15.44 -10.76 -33.02
C GLY A 53 14.70 -10.82 -31.68
N LYS A 54 14.57 -12.04 -31.14
CA LYS A 54 13.96 -12.27 -29.82
C LYS A 54 14.96 -12.31 -28.67
N ASP A 55 16.26 -12.35 -28.97
CA ASP A 55 17.29 -12.69 -28.01
C ASP A 55 18.21 -11.49 -27.74
N LEU A 56 18.78 -11.45 -26.54
CA LEU A 56 19.79 -10.48 -26.13
C LEU A 56 20.78 -11.11 -25.15
N ILE A 57 21.92 -10.48 -24.94
CA ILE A 57 22.84 -10.83 -23.85
C ILE A 57 22.82 -9.68 -22.84
N ALA A 58 22.65 -10.01 -21.56
CA ALA A 58 22.66 -9.03 -20.49
C ALA A 58 23.71 -9.39 -19.44
N GLN A 59 24.34 -8.36 -18.87
CA GLN A 59 25.18 -8.47 -17.67
C GLN A 59 24.58 -7.61 -16.58
N MET A 60 24.15 -8.24 -15.49
CA MET A 60 23.68 -7.56 -14.29
C MET A 60 24.72 -7.69 -13.18
N VAL A 61 25.13 -6.56 -12.59
CA VAL A 61 26.04 -6.52 -11.44
C VAL A 61 25.40 -5.72 -10.32
N PHE A 62 25.38 -6.27 -9.11
CA PHE A 62 24.82 -5.59 -7.94
C PHE A 62 25.61 -5.89 -6.66
N PRO A 63 25.60 -4.99 -5.65
CA PRO A 63 26.40 -5.15 -4.43
C PRO A 63 25.98 -6.36 -3.58
N ARG A 64 26.96 -6.97 -2.90
CA ARG A 64 26.78 -8.16 -2.01
C ARG A 64 26.89 -7.82 -0.51
N GLU A 65 26.97 -6.55 -0.12
CA GLU A 65 27.35 -6.17 1.27
C GLU A 65 26.44 -6.76 2.38
N LYS A 66 25.23 -7.26 2.09
CA LYS A 66 24.29 -7.82 3.09
C LYS A 66 23.41 -9.01 2.66
N GLU A 67 23.73 -9.74 1.60
CA GLU A 67 22.79 -10.68 0.92
C GLU A 67 21.51 -9.94 0.43
N GLY A 68 21.13 -10.15 -0.82
CA GLY A 68 20.19 -9.26 -1.51
C GLY A 68 19.99 -9.65 -2.96
N TRP A 69 19.14 -8.92 -3.68
CA TRP A 69 18.75 -9.28 -5.04
C TRP A 69 18.87 -8.09 -6.00
N GLY A 70 19.19 -8.38 -7.27
CA GLY A 70 19.20 -7.43 -8.38
C GLY A 70 18.13 -7.77 -9.41
N GLY A 71 17.64 -6.76 -10.13
CA GLY A 71 16.56 -6.92 -11.09
C GLY A 71 16.60 -5.95 -12.28
N ILE A 72 16.08 -6.44 -13.40
CA ILE A 72 15.94 -5.76 -14.68
C ILE A 72 14.45 -5.66 -15.02
N SER A 73 14.00 -4.52 -15.54
CA SER A 73 12.77 -4.40 -16.32
C SER A 73 13.10 -4.10 -17.77
N PHE A 74 12.80 -5.02 -18.68
CA PHE A 74 13.03 -4.82 -20.12
C PHE A 74 12.06 -3.83 -20.76
N ARG A 75 11.06 -3.34 -20.02
CA ARG A 75 10.10 -2.30 -20.44
C ARG A 75 10.41 -0.91 -19.87
N GLY A 76 11.29 -0.82 -18.87
CA GLY A 76 11.46 0.38 -18.04
C GLY A 76 10.59 0.35 -16.79
N GLY A 77 9.27 0.35 -16.95
CA GLY A 77 8.33 0.25 -15.83
C GLY A 77 8.26 -1.15 -15.22
N MET A 78 7.99 -1.27 -13.92
CA MET A 78 7.78 -2.55 -13.24
C MET A 78 6.51 -3.27 -13.75
N VAL A 79 5.39 -2.55 -13.83
CA VAL A 79 4.07 -3.12 -14.16
C VAL A 79 3.97 -3.43 -15.66
N GLY A 80 3.59 -4.66 -15.98
CA GLY A 80 3.39 -5.16 -17.34
C GLY A 80 4.68 -5.27 -18.17
N GLY A 81 5.85 -5.22 -17.53
CA GLY A 81 7.14 -5.47 -18.17
C GLY A 81 7.65 -6.87 -17.83
N LEU A 82 8.35 -7.52 -18.78
CA LEU A 82 9.13 -8.71 -18.48
C LEU A 82 10.25 -8.31 -17.51
N LEU A 83 10.28 -8.95 -16.34
CA LEU A 83 11.28 -8.72 -15.32
C LEU A 83 12.21 -9.91 -15.23
N PHE A 84 13.48 -9.66 -14.95
CA PHE A 84 14.46 -10.68 -14.62
C PHE A 84 15.13 -10.32 -13.30
N VAL A 85 15.21 -11.26 -12.37
CA VAL A 85 15.82 -11.06 -11.05
C VAL A 85 16.83 -12.16 -10.75
N ALA A 86 17.86 -11.80 -9.97
CA ALA A 86 18.87 -12.74 -9.50
C ALA A 86 19.31 -12.41 -8.07
N TRP A 87 19.67 -13.42 -7.30
CA TRP A 87 20.20 -13.29 -5.95
C TRP A 87 21.15 -14.46 -5.62
N PRO A 88 22.10 -14.26 -4.68
CA PRO A 88 22.99 -15.34 -4.24
C PRO A 88 22.25 -16.31 -3.32
N ASN A 89 22.60 -17.59 -3.40
CA ASN A 89 22.23 -18.63 -2.44
C ASN A 89 23.50 -19.44 -2.11
N GLY A 90 24.22 -19.01 -1.07
CA GLY A 90 25.59 -19.47 -0.85
C GLY A 90 26.52 -19.02 -1.98
N ASP A 91 27.12 -19.99 -2.68
CA ASP A 91 28.00 -19.75 -3.84
C ASP A 91 27.26 -19.87 -5.19
N ASP A 92 25.98 -20.26 -5.18
CA ASP A 92 25.14 -20.34 -6.37
C ASP A 92 24.35 -19.03 -6.59
N ILE A 93 23.91 -18.79 -7.83
CA ILE A 93 23.02 -17.67 -8.17
C ILE A 93 21.67 -18.24 -8.60
N VAL A 94 20.62 -17.90 -7.86
CA VAL A 94 19.25 -18.22 -8.22
C VAL A 94 18.68 -17.10 -9.08
N THR A 95 17.96 -17.44 -10.14
CA THR A 95 17.36 -16.48 -11.06
C THR A 95 15.90 -16.80 -11.32
N SER A 96 15.15 -15.78 -11.71
CA SER A 96 13.72 -15.92 -11.96
C SER A 96 13.21 -14.85 -12.93
N PHE A 97 12.43 -15.27 -13.92
CA PHE A 97 11.63 -14.32 -14.70
C PHE A 97 10.34 -14.01 -13.95
N ARG A 98 9.99 -12.73 -13.88
CA ARG A 98 8.81 -12.24 -13.17
C ARG A 98 7.96 -11.32 -14.04
N MET A 99 6.71 -11.15 -13.65
CA MET A 99 5.78 -10.20 -14.27
C MET A 99 4.94 -9.54 -13.17
N ALA A 100 4.96 -8.21 -13.11
CA ALA A 100 4.17 -7.47 -12.15
C ALA A 100 2.86 -6.99 -12.78
N ASN A 101 1.72 -7.29 -12.17
CA ASN A 101 0.41 -6.76 -12.58
C ASN A 101 -0.01 -5.50 -11.80
N SER A 102 0.69 -5.20 -10.71
CA SER A 102 0.54 -4.07 -9.79
C SER A 102 1.92 -3.73 -9.19
N TYR A 103 2.00 -2.74 -8.31
CA TYR A 103 3.22 -2.44 -7.54
C TYR A 103 3.39 -3.36 -6.32
N ALA A 104 3.06 -4.64 -6.49
CA ALA A 104 3.21 -5.71 -5.50
C ALA A 104 4.41 -6.61 -5.82
N ASN A 105 4.63 -7.64 -5.01
CA ASN A 105 5.59 -8.69 -5.37
C ASN A 105 5.23 -9.30 -6.73
N PRO A 106 6.15 -9.35 -7.70
CA PRO A 106 5.82 -9.83 -9.03
C PRO A 106 5.73 -11.35 -9.06
N ASP A 107 4.71 -11.87 -9.73
CA ASP A 107 4.51 -13.30 -9.91
C ASP A 107 5.59 -13.89 -10.84
N VAL A 108 5.81 -15.20 -10.73
CA VAL A 108 6.68 -15.95 -11.65
C VAL A 108 6.09 -15.86 -13.06
N TYR A 109 6.93 -15.49 -14.02
CA TYR A 109 6.54 -15.46 -15.41
C TYR A 109 6.58 -16.88 -15.98
N THR A 110 5.41 -17.44 -16.26
CA THR A 110 5.25 -18.87 -16.57
C THR A 110 5.50 -19.25 -18.02
N ASN A 111 5.80 -18.28 -18.89
CA ASN A 111 6.05 -18.58 -20.30
C ASN A 111 7.45 -19.20 -20.49
N THR A 112 7.47 -20.49 -20.77
CA THR A 112 8.68 -21.29 -20.93
C THR A 112 9.47 -21.00 -22.20
N THR A 113 8.98 -20.14 -23.10
CA THR A 113 9.74 -19.70 -24.28
C THR A 113 10.80 -18.66 -23.95
N VAL A 114 10.81 -18.14 -22.71
CA VAL A 114 11.81 -17.20 -22.23
C VAL A 114 12.78 -17.94 -21.33
N LYS A 115 14.09 -17.80 -21.59
CA LYS A 115 15.14 -18.51 -20.87
C LYS A 115 16.33 -17.60 -20.60
N ALA A 116 16.95 -17.79 -19.44
CA ALA A 116 18.21 -17.17 -19.08
C ALA A 116 19.26 -18.27 -18.96
N THR A 117 20.22 -18.28 -19.87
CA THR A 117 21.31 -19.26 -19.88
C THR A 117 22.61 -18.53 -19.51
N PRO A 118 23.27 -18.86 -18.39
CA PRO A 118 24.44 -18.11 -17.93
C PRO A 118 25.63 -18.26 -18.87
N ILE A 119 26.41 -17.20 -18.99
CA ILE A 119 27.76 -17.19 -19.57
C ILE A 119 28.72 -17.33 -18.39
N PRO A 120 29.39 -18.51 -18.22
CA PRO A 120 30.11 -18.84 -16.98
C PRO A 120 31.18 -17.82 -16.58
N ASP A 121 32.01 -17.36 -17.53
CA ASP A 121 33.12 -16.45 -17.23
C ASP A 121 32.66 -15.07 -16.73
N GLY A 122 31.43 -14.67 -17.08
CA GLY A 122 30.79 -13.43 -16.62
C GLY A 122 29.90 -13.61 -15.40
N THR A 123 29.71 -14.83 -14.92
CA THR A 123 28.77 -15.18 -13.84
C THR A 123 29.50 -15.66 -12.60
N PHE A 124 29.49 -14.86 -11.54
CA PHE A 124 30.24 -15.19 -10.32
C PHE A 124 29.76 -14.35 -9.13
N ILE A 125 30.07 -14.84 -7.93
CA ILE A 125 29.90 -14.14 -6.66
C ILE A 125 31.29 -13.87 -6.08
N ASN A 126 31.55 -12.65 -5.60
CA ASN A 126 32.75 -12.35 -4.80
C ASN A 126 32.39 -11.58 -3.52
N SER A 127 33.37 -11.06 -2.78
CA SER A 127 33.13 -10.34 -1.51
C SER A 127 32.40 -9.01 -1.66
N THR A 128 32.31 -8.45 -2.87
CA THR A 128 31.80 -7.10 -3.12
C THR A 128 30.50 -7.08 -3.93
N HIS A 129 30.35 -7.99 -4.91
CA HIS A 129 29.21 -8.00 -5.81
C HIS A 129 28.88 -9.40 -6.32
N VAL A 130 27.66 -9.51 -6.84
CA VAL A 130 27.21 -10.60 -7.70
C VAL A 130 27.25 -10.09 -9.14
N SER A 131 27.82 -10.86 -10.06
CA SER A 131 27.75 -10.65 -11.50
C SER A 131 26.99 -11.81 -12.13
N TYR A 132 25.98 -11.52 -12.93
CA TYR A 132 25.24 -12.51 -13.70
C TYR A 132 25.19 -12.06 -15.17
N THR A 133 26.03 -12.70 -16.00
CA THR A 133 26.05 -12.48 -17.45
C THR A 133 25.33 -13.65 -18.11
N PHE A 134 24.36 -13.40 -18.98
CA PHE A 134 23.51 -14.45 -19.53
C PHE A 134 22.99 -14.12 -20.92
N LEU A 135 22.79 -15.17 -21.70
CA LEU A 135 21.95 -15.14 -22.89
C LEU A 135 20.49 -15.21 -22.45
N CYS A 136 19.71 -14.21 -22.86
CA CYS A 136 18.29 -14.09 -22.60
C CYS A 136 17.54 -14.46 -23.89
N GLU A 137 17.20 -15.74 -24.03
CA GLU A 137 16.51 -16.29 -25.19
C GLU A 137 15.02 -15.96 -25.08
N GLY A 138 14.41 -15.47 -26.16
CA GLY A 138 12.99 -15.14 -26.20
C GLY A 138 12.58 -13.88 -25.43
N CYS A 139 13.54 -13.11 -24.88
CA CYS A 139 13.27 -12.01 -23.96
C CYS A 139 12.78 -10.71 -24.61
N VAL A 140 13.00 -10.51 -25.91
CA VAL A 140 12.44 -9.37 -26.66
C VAL A 140 11.00 -9.72 -27.06
N VAL A 141 10.08 -9.45 -26.14
CA VAL A 141 8.65 -9.76 -26.27
C VAL A 141 7.85 -8.49 -26.51
N GLU A 142 6.96 -8.54 -27.51
CA GLU A 142 6.07 -7.42 -27.83
C GLU A 142 5.22 -7.01 -26.61
N LYS A 143 5.01 -5.70 -26.44
CA LYS A 143 4.21 -5.07 -25.34
C LYS A 143 4.75 -5.23 -23.92
N THR A 144 5.61 -6.21 -23.66
CA THR A 144 6.23 -6.45 -22.35
C THR A 144 7.69 -6.00 -22.31
N THR A 145 8.26 -5.57 -23.44
CA THR A 145 9.57 -4.92 -23.53
C THR A 145 9.49 -3.62 -24.33
N SER A 146 10.46 -2.73 -24.14
CA SER A 146 10.60 -1.47 -24.89
C SER A 146 11.64 -1.56 -26.02
N LEU A 147 12.32 -2.70 -26.14
CA LEU A 147 13.53 -2.88 -26.94
C LEU A 147 13.28 -2.77 -28.46
N THR A 148 12.04 -2.89 -28.92
CA THR A 148 11.69 -2.74 -30.34
C THR A 148 11.43 -1.28 -30.76
N GLY A 149 11.47 -0.32 -29.83
CA GLY A 149 11.26 1.10 -30.11
C GLY A 149 12.51 1.86 -30.54
N GLU A 150 12.35 3.07 -31.09
CA GLU A 150 13.48 3.91 -31.55
C GLU A 150 14.36 4.47 -30.41
N SER A 151 13.84 4.48 -29.18
CA SER A 151 14.56 4.93 -27.98
C SER A 151 14.14 4.07 -26.78
N PRO A 152 14.66 2.83 -26.69
CA PRO A 152 14.26 1.91 -25.63
C PRO A 152 14.59 2.45 -24.24
N VAL A 153 13.70 2.17 -23.29
CA VAL A 153 13.87 2.51 -21.88
C VAL A 153 13.95 1.21 -21.08
N VAL A 154 15.00 1.05 -20.30
CA VAL A 154 15.23 -0.13 -19.46
C VAL A 154 15.20 0.29 -18.00
N GLY A 155 14.62 -0.56 -17.15
CA GLY A 155 14.51 -0.34 -15.72
C GLY A 155 15.50 -1.21 -14.96
N TYR A 156 15.93 -0.73 -13.80
CA TYR A 156 16.71 -1.49 -12.85
C TYR A 156 16.11 -1.36 -11.45
N ALA A 157 16.37 -2.38 -10.62
CA ALA A 157 16.03 -2.40 -9.21
C ALA A 157 17.01 -3.30 -8.46
N TRP A 158 17.32 -2.98 -7.21
CA TRP A 158 18.05 -3.87 -6.32
C TRP A 158 17.71 -3.63 -4.85
N SER A 159 17.93 -4.66 -4.04
CA SER A 159 17.70 -4.66 -2.60
C SER A 159 18.95 -5.15 -1.87
N SER A 160 19.22 -4.53 -0.71
CA SER A 160 20.21 -5.01 0.27
C SER A 160 19.58 -5.91 1.34
N ILE A 161 18.34 -6.33 1.12
CA ILE A 161 17.61 -7.28 1.96
C ILE A 161 17.39 -8.53 1.13
N ASP A 162 17.79 -9.67 1.66
CA ASP A 162 17.61 -10.96 1.00
C ASP A 162 16.13 -11.30 0.74
N VAL A 163 15.91 -12.26 -0.16
CA VAL A 163 14.59 -12.82 -0.41
C VAL A 163 14.17 -13.73 0.76
N ASP A 164 12.85 -13.96 0.93
CA ASP A 164 12.34 -14.72 2.08
C ASP A 164 12.85 -16.18 2.12
N THR A 165 13.16 -16.79 0.97
CA THR A 165 13.70 -18.16 0.84
C THR A 165 14.72 -18.22 -0.30
N PRO A 166 16.03 -18.04 -0.03
CA PRO A 166 17.06 -17.88 -1.07
C PRO A 166 17.23 -19.05 -2.04
N SER A 167 16.88 -20.27 -1.64
CA SER A 167 16.94 -21.44 -2.50
C SER A 167 15.75 -21.59 -3.45
N ASP A 168 14.67 -20.82 -3.28
CA ASP A 168 13.43 -20.96 -4.04
C ASP A 168 13.33 -19.86 -5.12
N PRO A 169 13.41 -20.19 -6.43
CA PRO A 169 13.26 -19.20 -7.51
C PRO A 169 11.88 -18.52 -7.55
N GLU A 170 10.89 -19.02 -6.81
CA GLU A 170 9.56 -18.40 -6.62
C GLU A 170 9.50 -17.45 -5.41
N SER A 171 10.56 -17.39 -4.59
CA SER A 171 10.60 -16.62 -3.35
C SER A 171 10.12 -15.19 -3.52
N ALA A 172 9.42 -14.69 -2.50
CA ALA A 172 8.98 -13.31 -2.45
C ALA A 172 10.20 -12.38 -2.40
N LEU A 173 10.20 -11.38 -3.27
CA LEU A 173 11.23 -10.36 -3.31
C LEU A 173 10.98 -9.33 -2.21
N SER A 174 12.01 -9.04 -1.41
CA SER A 174 11.99 -7.88 -0.52
C SER A 174 11.86 -6.60 -1.35
N TYR A 175 11.33 -5.52 -0.78
CA TYR A 175 11.23 -4.25 -1.53
C TYR A 175 12.63 -3.72 -1.92
N HIS A 176 12.80 -3.30 -3.18
CA HIS A 176 14.05 -2.79 -3.76
C HIS A 176 14.42 -1.36 -3.27
N GLY A 177 14.53 -1.20 -1.95
CA GLY A 177 14.79 0.08 -1.30
C GLY A 177 16.22 0.59 -1.43
N ALA A 178 17.17 -0.25 -1.91
CA ALA A 178 18.57 0.13 -2.09
C ALA A 178 18.78 0.97 -3.36
N GLY A 179 18.09 0.63 -4.45
CA GLY A 179 18.08 1.47 -5.65
C GLY A 179 17.14 0.95 -6.72
N PHE A 180 16.51 1.86 -7.46
CA PHE A 180 15.70 1.54 -8.62
C PHE A 180 15.56 2.79 -9.51
N GLY A 181 15.27 2.59 -10.79
CA GLY A 181 15.12 3.67 -11.74
C GLY A 181 14.96 3.19 -13.17
N GLN A 182 15.03 4.13 -14.11
CA GLN A 182 14.97 3.87 -15.56
C GLN A 182 16.04 4.68 -16.27
N PHE A 183 16.54 4.17 -17.38
CA PHE A 183 17.52 4.83 -18.22
C PHE A 183 17.24 4.55 -19.70
N GLY A 184 17.71 5.45 -20.58
CA GLY A 184 17.66 5.24 -22.03
C GLY A 184 18.77 4.31 -22.48
N LEU A 185 18.43 3.24 -23.20
CA LEU A 185 19.39 2.32 -23.81
C LEU A 185 19.72 2.80 -25.23
N ASP A 186 21.01 2.97 -25.51
CA ASP A 186 21.50 3.20 -26.88
C ASP A 186 21.54 1.87 -27.65
N ILE A 187 20.38 1.38 -28.05
CA ILE A 187 20.26 0.05 -28.65
C ILE A 187 21.03 -0.10 -29.96
N LYS A 188 21.24 1.01 -30.69
CA LYS A 188 22.03 1.00 -31.93
C LYS A 188 23.48 0.64 -31.65
N ASN A 189 24.07 1.23 -30.61
CA ASN A 189 25.45 0.93 -30.20
C ASN A 189 25.55 -0.32 -29.31
N ALA A 190 24.42 -0.95 -28.95
CA ALA A 190 24.38 -2.27 -28.32
C ALA A 190 24.42 -3.41 -29.35
N ALA A 191 24.17 -3.09 -30.63
CA ALA A 191 24.13 -4.05 -31.72
C ALA A 191 25.53 -4.48 -32.16
N SER A 192 25.75 -5.78 -32.33
CA SER A 192 27.08 -6.32 -32.67
C SER A 192 27.00 -7.55 -33.58
N ALA A 193 27.86 -7.58 -34.60
CA ALA A 193 28.08 -8.76 -35.45
C ALA A 193 28.65 -9.96 -34.66
N LYS A 194 29.28 -9.73 -33.50
CA LYS A 194 29.83 -10.78 -32.63
C LYS A 194 28.76 -11.44 -31.74
N PHE A 195 27.51 -10.98 -31.80
CA PHE A 195 26.45 -11.45 -30.90
C PHE A 195 26.31 -12.98 -30.89
N ALA A 196 26.30 -13.63 -32.07
CA ALA A 196 26.18 -15.08 -32.16
C ALA A 196 27.35 -15.79 -31.48
N THR A 197 28.58 -15.31 -31.67
CA THR A 197 29.78 -15.83 -30.99
C THR A 197 29.68 -15.73 -29.47
N TRP A 198 29.13 -14.62 -28.96
CA TRP A 198 28.92 -14.46 -27.52
C TRP A 198 27.77 -15.30 -26.99
N ALA A 199 26.71 -15.49 -27.78
CA ALA A 199 25.58 -16.34 -27.42
C ALA A 199 26.02 -17.80 -27.26
N ASP A 200 26.93 -18.29 -28.11
CA ASP A 200 27.52 -19.64 -28.02
C ASP A 200 28.37 -19.85 -26.75
N MET A 201 28.74 -18.78 -26.04
CA MET A 201 29.40 -18.88 -24.73
C MET A 201 28.45 -19.28 -23.61
N ALA A 202 27.13 -19.13 -23.82
CA ALA A 202 26.12 -19.49 -22.84
C ALA A 202 26.06 -21.01 -22.67
N LYS A 203 26.13 -21.48 -21.43
CA LYS A 203 26.10 -22.90 -21.10
C LYS A 203 25.06 -23.14 -20.04
N GLU A 204 24.27 -24.19 -20.22
CA GLU A 204 23.48 -24.70 -19.11
C GLU A 204 24.46 -25.16 -18.02
N THR A 205 24.45 -24.46 -16.90
CA THR A 205 25.05 -24.98 -15.68
C THR A 205 24.17 -26.14 -15.23
N THR A 206 24.65 -27.37 -15.38
CA THR A 206 24.25 -28.43 -14.46
C THR A 206 24.61 -27.91 -13.06
N PRO A 207 23.72 -27.99 -12.06
CA PRO A 207 24.14 -27.76 -10.69
C PRO A 207 25.35 -28.66 -10.45
N ALA A 208 26.49 -28.09 -10.09
CA ALA A 208 27.59 -28.91 -9.61
C ALA A 208 27.01 -29.73 -8.44
N PRO A 209 27.12 -31.08 -8.44
CA PRO A 209 26.87 -31.81 -7.22
C PRO A 209 27.93 -31.33 -6.24
N GLY A 210 27.54 -30.43 -5.32
CA GLY A 210 28.37 -30.08 -4.19
C GLY A 210 28.82 -31.40 -3.57
N THR A 211 30.12 -31.60 -3.47
CA THR A 211 30.74 -32.73 -2.76
C THR A 211 30.59 -32.62 -1.24
N GLY A 212 29.59 -31.88 -0.77
CA GLY A 212 28.92 -32.24 0.46
C GLY A 212 28.30 -33.60 0.23
N THR A 213 28.53 -34.54 1.14
CA THR A 213 27.65 -35.69 1.36
C THR A 213 26.22 -35.29 1.02
N PRO A 214 25.39 -36.10 0.32
CA PRO A 214 23.97 -35.81 0.27
C PRO A 214 23.59 -35.59 1.73
N GLY A 215 23.33 -34.32 2.07
CA GLY A 215 22.71 -34.02 3.33
C GLY A 215 21.45 -34.83 3.21
N VAL A 216 21.39 -35.93 3.98
CA VAL A 216 20.16 -36.65 4.29
C VAL A 216 19.08 -35.60 4.19
N PRO A 217 18.15 -35.66 3.20
CA PRO A 217 17.31 -34.54 2.79
C PRO A 217 16.95 -33.86 4.07
N GLY A 218 17.57 -32.70 4.29
CA GLY A 218 17.70 -32.13 5.62
C GLY A 218 16.29 -32.20 6.11
N ASN A 219 16.07 -33.07 7.10
CA ASN A 219 14.80 -33.14 7.75
C ASN A 219 14.78 -31.76 8.41
N SER A 220 14.35 -30.74 7.66
CA SER A 220 13.48 -29.70 8.16
C SER A 220 12.26 -30.50 8.61
N THR A 221 12.49 -31.25 9.70
CA THR A 221 11.59 -31.44 10.79
C THR A 221 11.21 -30.02 11.07
N THR A 222 10.19 -29.57 10.34
CA THR A 222 9.39 -28.43 10.69
C THR A 222 8.97 -28.77 12.11
N LEU A 223 9.73 -28.23 13.07
CA LEU A 223 9.52 -28.56 14.46
C LEU A 223 8.03 -28.30 14.69
N PRO A 224 7.30 -29.29 15.23
CA PRO A 224 5.88 -29.15 15.40
C PRO A 224 5.62 -27.84 16.16
N PRO A 225 4.60 -27.05 15.76
CA PRO A 225 4.35 -25.77 16.40
C PRO A 225 4.25 -25.94 17.91
N THR A 226 5.02 -25.16 18.66
CA THR A 226 4.89 -25.15 20.12
C THR A 226 3.54 -24.54 20.50
N THR A 227 2.97 -24.90 21.65
CA THR A 227 1.75 -24.26 22.15
C THR A 227 2.08 -23.30 23.28
N SER A 228 1.57 -22.08 23.23
CA SER A 228 1.70 -21.09 24.29
C SER A 228 0.95 -21.54 25.55
N ASN A 229 1.58 -21.40 26.72
CA ASN A 229 0.92 -21.61 28.02
C ASN A 229 0.02 -20.43 28.44
N VAL A 230 0.09 -19.30 27.72
CA VAL A 230 -0.74 -18.12 27.97
C VAL A 230 -1.89 -18.09 26.95
N THR A 231 -3.09 -17.83 27.45
CA THR A 231 -4.32 -17.71 26.66
C THR A 231 -5.00 -16.36 26.91
N TYR A 232 -5.80 -15.93 25.96
CA TYR A 232 -6.41 -14.59 25.97
C TYR A 232 -7.93 -14.67 25.75
N ASP A 233 -8.67 -13.73 26.34
CA ASP A 233 -10.10 -13.55 26.04
C ASP A 233 -10.28 -13.06 24.60
N VAL A 234 -9.36 -12.23 24.11
CA VAL A 234 -9.36 -11.76 22.72
C VAL A 234 -7.95 -11.80 22.13
N ILE A 235 -7.82 -12.35 20.92
CA ILE A 235 -6.63 -12.17 20.08
C ILE A 235 -7.00 -11.29 18.89
N VAL A 236 -6.34 -10.14 18.76
CA VAL A 236 -6.46 -9.22 17.62
C VAL A 236 -5.26 -9.42 16.71
N VAL A 237 -5.51 -9.65 15.42
CA VAL A 237 -4.49 -9.97 14.41
C VAL A 237 -4.32 -8.80 13.46
N GLY A 238 -3.19 -8.10 13.55
CA GLY A 238 -2.84 -6.94 12.73
C GLY A 238 -2.88 -5.65 13.56
N GLY A 239 -1.72 -5.01 13.71
CA GLY A 239 -1.53 -3.73 14.39
C GLY A 239 -1.75 -2.52 13.48
N GLY A 240 -2.65 -2.63 12.49
CA GLY A 240 -3.05 -1.53 11.62
C GLY A 240 -3.95 -0.50 12.31
N PRO A 241 -4.49 0.50 11.58
CA PRO A 241 -5.32 1.54 12.17
C PRO A 241 -6.55 0.98 12.89
N ALA A 242 -7.27 0.03 12.29
CA ALA A 242 -8.44 -0.59 12.89
C ALA A 242 -8.08 -1.53 14.06
N GLY A 243 -7.04 -2.34 13.90
CA GLY A 243 -6.64 -3.33 14.91
C GLY A 243 -6.14 -2.71 16.21
N ILE A 244 -5.39 -1.60 16.14
CA ILE A 244 -4.98 -0.87 17.36
C ILE A 244 -6.20 -0.34 18.12
N ILE A 245 -7.14 0.29 17.42
CA ILE A 245 -8.37 0.82 18.03
C ILE A 245 -9.17 -0.32 18.66
N ALA A 246 -9.41 -1.40 17.90
CA ALA A 246 -10.17 -2.55 18.39
C ALA A 246 -9.53 -3.18 19.62
N ALA A 247 -8.20 -3.34 19.62
CA ALA A 247 -7.49 -3.95 20.75
C ALA A 247 -7.56 -3.10 22.03
N GLU A 248 -7.41 -1.76 21.92
CA GLU A 248 -7.58 -0.86 23.07
C GLU A 248 -9.00 -0.94 23.61
N ARG A 249 -10.02 -0.73 22.77
CA ARG A 249 -11.42 -0.72 23.20
C ARG A 249 -11.87 -2.04 23.80
N LEU A 250 -11.39 -3.17 23.27
CA LEU A 250 -11.67 -4.48 23.83
C LEU A 250 -10.95 -4.68 25.18
N ALA A 251 -9.73 -4.16 25.35
CA ALA A 251 -9.05 -4.19 26.63
C ALA A 251 -9.73 -3.28 27.68
N GLU A 252 -10.26 -2.12 27.30
CA GLU A 252 -11.04 -1.24 28.18
C GLU A 252 -12.30 -1.94 28.75
N SER A 253 -12.83 -2.95 28.06
CA SER A 253 -13.94 -3.77 28.57
C SER A 253 -13.56 -4.75 29.70
N GLY A 254 -12.27 -4.87 30.01
CA GLY A 254 -11.71 -5.79 31.01
C GLY A 254 -11.24 -7.14 30.47
N ALA A 255 -11.43 -7.42 29.18
CA ALA A 255 -10.94 -8.65 28.53
C ALA A 255 -9.41 -8.69 28.48
N SER A 256 -8.77 -9.86 28.68
CA SER A 256 -7.32 -9.96 28.42
C SER A 256 -7.06 -10.03 26.91
N VAL A 257 -6.41 -9.01 26.35
CA VAL A 257 -6.24 -8.82 24.89
C VAL A 257 -4.79 -9.02 24.48
N LEU A 258 -4.57 -9.85 23.45
CA LEU A 258 -3.31 -9.92 22.72
C LEU A 258 -3.46 -9.25 21.35
N LEU A 259 -2.68 -8.22 21.07
CA LEU A 259 -2.50 -7.67 19.73
C LEU A 259 -1.23 -8.25 19.10
N ILE A 260 -1.37 -8.91 17.95
CA ILE A 260 -0.26 -9.49 17.19
C ILE A 260 -0.03 -8.65 15.94
N GLU A 261 1.18 -8.15 15.75
CA GLU A 261 1.61 -7.43 14.55
C GLU A 261 2.81 -8.13 13.91
N ARG A 262 2.75 -8.28 12.59
CA ARG A 262 3.76 -9.00 11.82
C ARG A 262 5.05 -8.21 11.64
N GLY A 263 4.99 -6.88 11.65
CA GLY A 263 6.13 -6.01 11.50
C GLY A 263 6.66 -5.42 12.82
N PRO A 264 7.70 -4.58 12.72
CA PRO A 264 8.34 -3.95 13.87
C PRO A 264 7.56 -2.72 14.35
N ALA A 265 8.00 -2.14 15.47
CA ALA A 265 7.58 -0.81 15.91
C ALA A 265 8.06 0.27 14.92
N ASN A 266 7.33 1.37 14.80
CA ASN A 266 7.64 2.45 13.87
C ASN A 266 8.28 3.70 14.52
N THR A 267 8.04 3.98 15.81
CA THR A 267 8.54 5.19 16.49
C THR A 267 9.47 4.85 17.66
N VAL A 268 10.31 5.81 18.08
CA VAL A 268 11.18 5.65 19.26
C VAL A 268 10.34 5.39 20.51
N ALA A 269 9.23 6.14 20.68
CA ALA A 269 8.28 5.97 21.78
C ALA A 269 7.66 4.55 21.86
N LEU A 270 7.65 3.82 20.75
CA LEU A 270 7.17 2.44 20.68
C LEU A 270 8.29 1.40 20.64
N GLY A 271 9.55 1.82 20.78
CA GLY A 271 10.73 0.95 20.92
C GLY A 271 11.67 0.91 19.72
N ASN A 272 11.48 1.73 18.67
CA ASN A 272 12.33 1.73 17.48
C ASN A 272 13.39 2.86 17.50
N ALA A 273 14.27 2.84 18.52
CA ALA A 273 15.37 3.81 18.62
C ALA A 273 16.41 3.67 17.50
N ALA A 274 16.50 2.50 16.86
CA ALA A 274 17.44 2.23 15.78
C ALA A 274 17.16 3.04 14.50
N GLN A 275 15.94 3.56 14.33
CA GLN A 275 15.56 4.45 13.22
C GLN A 275 15.39 5.91 13.65
N ALA A 276 15.96 6.30 14.80
CA ALA A 276 15.91 7.69 15.24
C ALA A 276 16.59 8.63 14.23
N LEU A 277 16.07 9.84 14.10
CA LEU A 277 16.61 10.85 13.20
C LEU A 277 17.96 11.36 13.70
N PRO A 278 18.97 11.57 12.83
CA PRO A 278 20.30 12.07 13.25
C PRO A 278 20.25 13.40 14.01
N TRP A 279 19.27 14.25 13.68
CA TRP A 279 19.04 15.55 14.32
C TRP A 279 17.99 15.51 15.45
N ASN A 280 17.37 14.36 15.72
CA ASN A 280 16.45 14.18 16.84
C ASN A 280 16.36 12.70 17.27
N ASN A 281 16.98 12.37 18.39
CA ASN A 281 17.03 11.00 18.92
C ASN A 281 15.71 10.47 19.53
N THR A 282 14.67 11.31 19.63
CA THR A 282 13.36 10.93 20.18
C THR A 282 12.31 10.67 19.10
N LEU A 283 12.62 11.00 17.84
CA LEU A 283 11.71 10.91 16.71
C LEU A 283 12.28 10.00 15.63
N THR A 284 11.41 9.28 14.93
CA THR A 284 11.75 8.55 13.70
C THR A 284 11.17 9.29 12.49
N PRO A 285 11.56 8.92 11.25
CA PRO A 285 10.94 9.50 10.05
C PRO A 285 9.41 9.38 9.99
N TYR A 286 8.82 8.35 10.61
CA TYR A 286 7.37 8.15 10.66
C TYR A 286 6.64 9.24 11.46
N ASP A 287 7.33 9.91 12.38
CA ASP A 287 6.76 10.98 13.19
C ASP A 287 6.60 12.30 12.42
N ILE A 288 7.38 12.49 11.36
CA ILE A 288 7.55 13.78 10.67
C ILE A 288 6.53 13.90 9.52
N PRO A 289 5.58 14.85 9.57
CA PRO A 289 4.55 14.98 8.52
C PRO A 289 5.10 15.17 7.12
N ALA A 290 6.13 16.02 6.97
CA ALA A 290 6.76 16.30 5.67
C ALA A 290 7.38 15.08 5.00
N LEU A 291 7.76 14.04 5.76
CA LEU A 291 8.32 12.81 5.21
C LEU A 291 7.26 11.82 4.72
N GLY A 292 5.96 12.12 4.89
CA GLY A 292 4.87 11.20 4.55
C GLY A 292 4.86 10.70 3.10
N SER A 293 5.09 11.60 2.14
CA SER A 293 5.16 11.22 0.71
C SER A 293 6.51 10.60 0.31
N SER A 294 7.47 10.55 1.23
CA SER A 294 8.81 9.98 1.03
C SER A 294 8.98 8.61 1.70
N MET A 295 8.03 8.18 2.56
CA MET A 295 8.09 6.94 3.34
C MET A 295 8.42 5.71 2.51
N THR A 296 7.85 5.60 1.30
CA THR A 296 8.13 4.48 0.38
C THR A 296 9.57 4.38 -0.08
N SER A 297 10.34 5.48 0.02
CA SER A 297 11.76 5.51 -0.32
C SER A 297 12.69 5.50 0.89
N MET A 298 12.15 5.48 2.11
CA MET A 298 12.97 5.56 3.32
C MET A 298 13.47 4.19 3.75
N SER A 299 14.79 4.11 3.95
CA SER A 299 15.46 2.92 4.44
C SER A 299 14.83 2.45 5.76
N GLY A 300 14.70 1.13 5.91
CA GLY A 300 14.10 0.50 7.09
C GLY A 300 12.57 0.49 7.11
N THR A 301 11.88 1.12 6.14
CA THR A 301 10.42 1.02 5.99
C THR A 301 10.03 -0.40 5.58
N LYS A 302 9.07 -0.99 6.32
CA LYS A 302 8.63 -2.37 6.08
C LYS A 302 7.31 -2.40 5.32
N PHE A 303 7.35 -3.06 4.17
CA PHE A 303 6.20 -3.32 3.31
C PHE A 303 5.81 -4.79 3.36
N CYS A 304 4.56 -5.06 3.04
CA CYS A 304 4.09 -6.41 2.81
C CYS A 304 4.72 -7.01 1.56
N SER A 305 5.39 -8.16 1.70
CA SER A 305 5.92 -8.95 0.58
C SER A 305 4.89 -9.87 -0.07
N ASP A 306 3.73 -10.07 0.56
CA ASP A 306 2.78 -11.14 0.27
C ASP A 306 1.35 -10.63 -0.03
N THR A 307 1.19 -9.35 -0.36
CA THR A 307 -0.08 -8.71 -0.70
C THR A 307 -0.17 -8.32 -2.17
N ALA A 308 -1.39 -8.24 -2.72
CA ALA A 308 -1.63 -7.98 -4.15
C ALA A 308 -1.37 -6.53 -4.59
N SER A 309 -1.13 -5.63 -3.64
CA SER A 309 -0.66 -4.25 -3.81
C SER A 309 0.15 -3.84 -2.59
N THR A 310 0.68 -2.62 -2.61
CA THR A 310 1.47 -2.03 -1.53
C THR A 310 0.67 -1.93 -0.23
N ALA A 311 1.23 -2.45 0.87
CA ALA A 311 0.71 -2.30 2.22
C ALA A 311 1.86 -2.14 3.22
N GLY A 312 1.66 -1.30 4.25
CA GLY A 312 2.66 -1.08 5.31
C GLY A 312 2.58 -2.18 6.36
N CYS A 313 3.71 -2.84 6.65
CA CYS A 313 3.76 -4.07 7.45
C CYS A 313 4.73 -3.88 8.61
N LEU A 314 4.24 -3.03 9.53
CA LEU A 314 4.82 -2.45 10.72
C LEU A 314 3.66 -1.97 11.62
N LEU A 315 3.94 -1.64 12.88
CA LEU A 315 2.93 -1.10 13.79
C LEU A 315 2.31 0.21 13.26
N GLY A 316 0.98 0.29 13.32
CA GLY A 316 0.14 1.31 12.68
C GLY A 316 -0.18 1.02 11.21
N GLY A 317 0.41 -0.01 10.60
CA GLY A 317 0.21 -0.42 9.22
C GLY A 317 0.42 0.73 8.23
N SER A 318 -0.41 0.77 7.18
CA SER A 318 -0.35 1.84 6.17
C SER A 318 -0.56 3.25 6.73
N SER A 319 -1.21 3.43 7.89
CA SER A 319 -1.38 4.77 8.49
C SER A 319 -0.07 5.39 8.99
N SER A 320 0.95 4.56 9.24
CA SER A 320 2.30 5.00 9.60
C SER A 320 3.12 5.47 8.39
N ILE A 321 2.75 5.09 7.16
CA ILE A 321 3.57 5.30 5.96
C ILE A 321 2.86 6.09 4.85
N ASN A 322 1.56 6.37 4.97
CA ASN A 322 0.80 7.05 3.93
C ASN A 322 1.10 8.56 3.86
N GLY A 323 0.51 9.23 2.87
CA GLY A 323 0.60 10.69 2.67
C GLY A 323 -0.25 11.55 3.63
N LEU A 324 -0.64 11.02 4.79
CA LEU A 324 -1.38 11.71 5.86
C LEU A 324 -2.77 12.27 5.52
N ASN A 325 -3.30 12.13 4.30
CA ASN A 325 -4.65 12.62 3.99
C ASN A 325 -5.69 12.03 4.95
N PHE A 326 -6.46 12.88 5.62
CA PHE A 326 -7.41 12.50 6.65
C PHE A 326 -8.75 13.15 6.38
N ILE A 327 -9.51 12.54 5.48
CA ILE A 327 -10.79 13.08 5.05
C ILE A 327 -11.88 12.61 6.01
N HIS A 328 -12.53 13.54 6.70
CA HIS A 328 -13.71 13.21 7.48
C HIS A 328 -14.81 12.73 6.53
N PRO A 329 -15.30 11.48 6.65
CA PRO A 329 -16.29 10.96 5.75
C PRO A 329 -17.58 11.80 5.87
N PRO A 330 -18.15 12.27 4.75
CA PRO A 330 -19.50 12.83 4.78
C PRO A 330 -20.49 11.77 5.26
N GLU A 331 -21.59 12.19 5.87
CA GLU A 331 -22.59 11.30 6.46
C GLU A 331 -23.17 10.32 5.42
N ARG A 332 -23.22 10.76 4.15
CA ARG A 332 -23.69 9.94 3.02
C ARG A 332 -22.86 8.71 2.73
N ASP A 333 -21.57 8.68 3.11
CA ASP A 333 -20.72 7.51 2.88
C ASP A 333 -21.25 6.27 3.62
N PHE A 334 -22.07 6.48 4.66
CA PHE A 334 -22.73 5.44 5.44
C PHE A 334 -24.15 5.12 4.98
N GLN A 335 -24.71 5.81 3.96
CA GLN A 335 -26.09 5.57 3.51
C GLN A 335 -26.26 4.22 2.81
N ARG A 336 -25.20 3.71 2.18
CA ARG A 336 -25.18 2.39 1.52
C ARG A 336 -24.77 1.25 2.48
N TRP A 337 -24.56 1.57 3.76
CA TRP A 337 -24.25 0.58 4.77
C TRP A 337 -25.53 -0.01 5.36
N PRO A 338 -25.50 -1.25 5.88
CA PRO A 338 -26.68 -1.83 6.53
C PRO A 338 -27.17 -1.00 7.72
N LYS A 339 -28.47 -1.15 8.05
CA LYS A 339 -29.05 -0.54 9.27
C LYS A 339 -28.26 -0.94 10.51
N GLY A 340 -28.01 0.01 11.41
CA GLY A 340 -27.12 -0.18 12.56
C GLY A 340 -25.66 0.19 12.25
N TRP A 341 -25.39 0.64 11.02
CA TRP A 341 -24.13 1.22 10.55
C TRP A 341 -24.36 2.50 9.72
N SER A 342 -25.48 3.17 9.93
CA SER A 342 -25.73 4.50 9.35
C SER A 342 -24.94 5.57 10.10
N TRP A 343 -24.82 6.78 9.56
CA TRP A 343 -24.14 7.87 10.27
C TRP A 343 -24.67 8.10 11.69
N SER A 344 -25.99 8.02 11.92
CA SER A 344 -26.55 8.16 13.28
C SER A 344 -26.12 7.06 14.24
N ASP A 345 -25.73 5.89 13.74
CA ASP A 345 -25.19 4.79 14.55
C ASP A 345 -23.69 5.01 14.85
N LEU A 346 -22.95 5.58 13.89
CA LEU A 346 -21.50 5.78 13.99
C LEU A 346 -21.07 7.16 14.51
N SER A 347 -21.94 8.15 14.61
CA SER A 347 -21.54 9.53 14.93
C SER A 347 -20.81 9.63 16.29
N LYS A 348 -21.22 8.84 17.28
CA LYS A 348 -20.54 8.76 18.58
C LYS A 348 -19.16 8.11 18.48
N ALA A 349 -19.01 7.11 17.62
CA ALA A 349 -17.72 6.49 17.32
C ALA A 349 -16.80 7.48 16.60
N ALA A 350 -17.35 8.31 15.72
CA ALA A 350 -16.65 9.40 15.06
C ALA A 350 -16.20 10.47 16.07
N ASP A 351 -17.07 10.88 17.00
CA ASP A 351 -16.72 11.84 18.06
C ASP A 351 -15.53 11.35 18.91
N ARG A 352 -15.53 10.07 19.33
CA ARG A 352 -14.41 9.46 20.06
C ARG A 352 -13.11 9.48 19.26
N LEU A 353 -13.19 9.15 17.96
CA LEU A 353 -12.03 9.21 17.08
C LEU A 353 -11.49 10.65 16.98
N TYR A 354 -12.37 11.63 16.74
CA TYR A 354 -11.95 13.02 16.52
C TYR A 354 -11.47 13.69 17.80
N GLU A 355 -11.89 13.24 18.98
CA GLU A 355 -11.27 13.63 20.24
C GLU A 355 -9.79 13.21 20.30
N ARG A 356 -9.48 12.00 19.81
CA ARG A 356 -8.10 11.48 19.75
C ARG A 356 -7.31 12.12 18.62
N ASN A 357 -7.89 12.25 17.44
CA ASN A 357 -7.29 12.78 16.22
C ASN A 357 -8.33 13.58 15.40
N PRO A 358 -8.42 14.91 15.60
CA PRO A 358 -9.37 15.75 14.87
C PRO A 358 -8.95 16.03 13.43
N GLY A 359 -7.72 15.66 13.05
CA GLY A 359 -7.07 16.17 11.84
C GLY A 359 -6.66 17.64 11.97
N SER A 360 -6.00 18.16 10.95
CA SER A 360 -5.67 19.58 10.85
C SER A 360 -5.57 20.04 9.40
N THR A 361 -6.18 21.19 9.10
CA THR A 361 -5.98 21.96 7.87
C THR A 361 -4.86 22.99 8.01
N SER A 362 -4.37 23.25 9.23
CA SER A 362 -3.31 24.23 9.56
C SER A 362 -2.42 23.68 10.68
N PRO A 363 -1.49 22.77 10.39
CA PRO A 363 -0.70 22.07 11.40
C PRO A 363 0.50 22.87 11.96
N SER A 364 0.78 24.07 11.44
CA SER A 364 1.84 24.96 11.96
C SER A 364 1.26 25.86 13.06
N ASP A 365 1.89 25.89 14.24
CA ASP A 365 1.40 26.66 15.39
C ASP A 365 1.37 28.19 15.16
N ASP A 366 2.16 28.70 14.21
CA ASP A 366 2.15 30.10 13.80
C ASP A 366 1.00 30.48 12.84
N GLY A 367 0.15 29.52 12.49
CA GLY A 367 -1.03 29.72 11.64
C GLY A 367 -0.71 30.00 10.16
N LYS A 368 0.52 29.77 9.71
CA LYS A 368 0.93 29.99 8.32
C LYS A 368 0.91 28.72 7.49
N TYR A 369 0.63 28.89 6.21
CA TYR A 369 0.81 27.87 5.19
C TYR A 369 2.16 28.03 4.50
N TYR A 370 2.95 26.97 4.50
CA TYR A 370 4.26 26.94 3.85
C TYR A 370 4.17 26.27 2.48
N ASP A 371 5.01 26.73 1.55
CA ASP A 371 5.06 26.22 0.16
C ASP A 371 3.69 26.32 -0.56
N ASP A 372 3.05 27.49 -0.45
CA ASP A 372 1.64 27.67 -0.77
C ASP A 372 1.31 27.98 -2.23
N ARG A 373 2.31 27.86 -3.12
CA ARG A 373 2.18 28.28 -4.53
C ARG A 373 1.15 27.45 -5.29
N THR A 374 1.15 26.13 -5.05
CA THR A 374 0.19 25.21 -5.69
C THR A 374 -1.24 25.59 -5.34
N TYR A 375 -1.50 25.89 -4.07
CA TYR A 375 -2.82 26.29 -3.62
C TYR A 375 -3.24 27.59 -4.31
N THR A 376 -2.38 28.61 -4.26
CA THR A 376 -2.64 29.93 -4.84
C THR A 376 -2.95 29.87 -6.34
N ILE A 377 -2.19 29.06 -7.10
CA ILE A 377 -2.41 28.89 -8.53
C ILE A 377 -3.74 28.20 -8.80
N LEU A 378 -3.99 27.06 -8.16
CA LEU A 378 -5.19 26.26 -8.45
C LEU A 378 -6.47 26.91 -7.93
N SER A 379 -6.46 27.54 -6.76
CA SER A 379 -7.66 28.16 -6.18
C SER A 379 -8.20 29.29 -7.06
N GLY A 380 -7.32 30.05 -7.72
CA GLY A 380 -7.70 31.05 -8.72
C GLY A 380 -8.46 30.46 -9.90
N TYR A 381 -7.96 29.35 -10.48
CA TYR A 381 -8.65 28.65 -11.58
C TYR A 381 -9.99 28.06 -11.14
N LEU A 382 -10.01 27.37 -10.00
CA LEU A 382 -11.20 26.71 -9.47
C LEU A 382 -12.28 27.75 -9.16
N SER A 383 -11.94 28.83 -8.46
CA SER A 383 -12.87 29.93 -8.13
C SER A 383 -13.44 30.59 -9.38
N ALA A 384 -12.60 30.86 -10.39
CA ALA A 384 -13.03 31.42 -11.67
C ALA A 384 -14.00 30.48 -12.45
N LYS A 385 -14.00 29.19 -12.12
CA LYS A 385 -14.93 28.18 -12.64
C LYS A 385 -16.07 27.85 -11.68
N GLY A 386 -16.29 28.68 -10.66
CA GLY A 386 -17.43 28.57 -9.76
C GLY A 386 -17.25 27.57 -8.61
N TRP A 387 -16.05 27.07 -8.36
CA TRP A 387 -15.79 26.23 -7.20
C TRP A 387 -15.72 27.08 -5.93
N LYS A 388 -16.17 26.51 -4.80
CA LYS A 388 -16.18 27.18 -3.50
C LYS A 388 -15.07 26.65 -2.58
N GLU A 389 -14.37 27.55 -1.90
CA GLU A 389 -13.50 27.19 -0.77
C GLU A 389 -14.32 26.78 0.45
N VAL A 390 -13.97 25.65 1.05
CA VAL A 390 -14.54 25.16 2.32
C VAL A 390 -13.43 24.73 3.25
N ASP A 391 -13.69 24.71 4.57
CA ASP A 391 -12.89 23.89 5.48
C ASP A 391 -13.44 22.47 5.46
N SER A 392 -12.67 21.53 4.90
CA SER A 392 -13.14 20.14 4.74
C SER A 392 -13.30 19.34 6.04
N ILE A 393 -12.74 19.80 7.17
CA ILE A 393 -12.94 19.22 8.50
C ILE A 393 -14.25 19.73 9.10
N GLU A 394 -14.54 21.03 8.98
CA GLU A 394 -15.73 21.67 9.54
C GLU A 394 -17.00 21.45 8.69
N GLU A 395 -16.85 21.38 7.36
CA GLU A 395 -17.90 21.15 6.38
C GLU A 395 -17.71 19.80 5.64
N PRO A 396 -17.65 18.63 6.34
CA PRO A 396 -17.31 17.35 5.72
C PRO A 396 -18.35 16.90 4.68
N ASN A 397 -19.60 17.34 4.81
CA ASN A 397 -20.69 17.01 3.88
C ASN A 397 -20.59 17.73 2.52
N GLU A 398 -19.90 18.86 2.42
CA GLU A 398 -19.74 19.60 1.17
C GLU A 398 -18.65 18.93 0.31
N LYS A 399 -19.04 18.34 -0.83
CA LYS A 399 -18.13 17.65 -1.78
C LYS A 399 -18.51 17.82 -3.25
N HIS A 400 -19.27 18.86 -3.60
CA HIS A 400 -19.63 19.18 -4.97
C HIS A 400 -19.10 20.55 -5.38
N LEU A 401 -18.19 20.59 -6.36
CA LEU A 401 -17.50 21.81 -6.81
C LEU A 401 -16.89 22.61 -5.65
N VAL A 402 -16.15 21.92 -4.78
CA VAL A 402 -15.47 22.55 -3.63
C VAL A 402 -13.99 22.22 -3.60
N TYR A 403 -13.18 23.13 -3.06
CA TYR A 403 -11.79 22.90 -2.73
C TYR A 403 -11.50 23.33 -1.29
N SER A 404 -10.45 22.76 -0.71
CA SER A 404 -10.05 22.99 0.68
C SER A 404 -8.53 22.99 0.78
N ARG A 405 -8.04 23.65 1.82
CA ARG A 405 -6.75 23.30 2.42
C ARG A 405 -6.72 21.80 2.71
N PRO A 406 -5.59 21.09 2.53
CA PRO A 406 -5.56 19.66 2.79
C PRO A 406 -5.91 19.37 4.25
N SER A 407 -6.79 18.40 4.49
CA SER A 407 -6.97 17.84 5.83
C SER A 407 -5.97 16.71 6.04
N TRP A 408 -5.12 16.84 7.06
CA TRP A 408 -4.11 15.84 7.40
C TRP A 408 -4.34 15.21 8.77
N SER A 409 -3.93 13.95 8.91
CA SER A 409 -3.84 13.23 10.17
C SER A 409 -2.59 13.69 10.91
N ILE A 410 -2.59 14.94 11.37
CA ILE A 410 -1.50 15.61 12.08
C ILE A 410 -2.06 16.17 13.39
N LYS A 411 -1.35 15.95 14.49
CA LYS A 411 -1.68 16.47 15.82
C LYS A 411 -0.38 16.82 16.54
N ASN A 412 -0.35 17.98 17.19
CA ASN A 412 0.85 18.49 17.87
C ASN A 412 2.08 18.46 16.95
N ASN A 413 1.91 18.96 15.72
CA ASN A 413 2.99 19.14 14.73
C ASN A 413 3.63 17.83 14.22
N MET A 414 3.05 16.69 14.57
CA MET A 414 3.55 15.35 14.24
C MET A 414 2.47 14.53 13.53
N ARG A 415 2.89 13.49 12.79
CA ARG A 415 1.96 12.47 12.29
C ARG A 415 1.11 11.95 13.45
N ALA A 416 -0.19 11.85 13.25
CA ALA A 416 -1.13 11.26 14.19
C ALA A 416 -1.43 9.79 13.84
N GLY A 417 -2.65 9.33 14.12
CA GLY A 417 -3.09 7.96 13.88
C GLY A 417 -2.86 7.01 15.07
N PRO A 418 -3.41 5.78 15.01
CA PRO A 418 -3.58 4.95 16.21
C PRO A 418 -2.29 4.52 16.89
N ALA A 419 -1.18 4.37 16.15
CA ALA A 419 0.13 4.11 16.76
C ALA A 419 0.53 5.21 17.77
N ARG A 420 0.12 6.47 17.57
CA ARG A 420 0.43 7.58 18.48
C ARG A 420 -0.73 8.04 19.35
N THR A 421 -1.97 7.80 18.92
CA THR A 421 -3.17 8.35 19.59
C THR A 421 -3.99 7.32 20.36
N TYR A 422 -3.72 6.03 20.18
CA TYR A 422 -4.41 4.92 20.83
C TYR A 422 -3.41 3.99 21.55
N MET A 423 -2.37 3.52 20.85
CA MET A 423 -1.38 2.57 21.39
C MET A 423 -0.77 2.98 22.75
N PRO A 424 -0.43 4.26 23.02
CA PRO A 424 0.06 4.64 24.35
C PRO A 424 -0.95 4.39 25.48
N PHE A 425 -2.25 4.54 25.22
CA PHE A 425 -3.31 4.22 26.18
C PHE A 425 -3.47 2.72 26.33
N ALA A 426 -3.49 1.97 25.22
CA ALA A 426 -3.55 0.51 25.24
C ALA A 426 -2.41 -0.10 26.08
N LYS A 427 -1.16 0.37 25.89
CA LYS A 427 0.01 -0.10 26.64
C LYS A 427 -0.04 0.17 28.15
N ASN A 428 -0.87 1.11 28.59
CA ASN A 428 -1.06 1.40 30.01
C ASN A 428 -2.14 0.52 30.66
N LEU A 429 -2.89 -0.27 29.87
CA LEU A 429 -3.89 -1.21 30.39
C LEU A 429 -3.20 -2.50 30.87
N PRO A 430 -3.47 -2.97 32.11
CA PRO A 430 -2.78 -4.13 32.69
C PRO A 430 -3.14 -5.46 32.02
N ASN A 431 -4.22 -5.48 31.25
CA ASN A 431 -4.77 -6.63 30.55
C ASN A 431 -4.50 -6.62 29.03
N PHE A 432 -3.61 -5.73 28.56
CA PHE A 432 -3.20 -5.64 27.16
C PHE A 432 -1.77 -6.16 26.95
N THR A 433 -1.59 -7.00 25.94
CA THR A 433 -0.28 -7.50 25.50
C THR A 433 -0.07 -7.18 24.01
N LEU A 434 1.10 -6.64 23.67
CA LEU A 434 1.54 -6.44 22.28
C LEU A 434 2.63 -7.45 21.92
N LYS A 435 2.49 -8.13 20.77
CA LYS A 435 3.50 -9.02 20.19
C LYS A 435 3.84 -8.56 18.78
N LEU A 436 5.03 -7.99 18.60
CA LEU A 436 5.56 -7.51 17.32
C LEU A 436 6.33 -8.62 16.58
N GLU A 437 6.69 -8.35 15.32
CA GLU A 437 7.53 -9.23 14.49
C GLU A 437 7.05 -10.68 14.46
N THR A 438 5.72 -10.86 14.50
CA THR A 438 5.05 -12.15 14.60
C THR A 438 3.94 -12.23 13.57
N LYS A 439 4.15 -13.01 12.51
CA LYS A 439 3.17 -13.21 11.45
C LYS A 439 2.14 -14.25 11.90
N VAL A 440 0.85 -13.94 11.82
CA VAL A 440 -0.20 -14.96 11.93
C VAL A 440 -0.32 -15.67 10.58
N ILE A 441 -0.16 -16.98 10.60
CA ILE A 441 -0.25 -17.84 9.40
C ILE A 441 -1.69 -18.31 9.22
N GLN A 442 -2.36 -18.71 10.30
CA GLN A 442 -3.65 -19.39 10.22
C GLN A 442 -4.45 -19.23 11.52
N PRO A 443 -5.73 -18.80 11.46
CA PRO A 443 -6.70 -19.08 12.52
C PRO A 443 -6.99 -20.57 12.60
N ILE A 444 -6.78 -21.18 13.78
CA ILE A 444 -6.99 -22.62 14.00
C ILE A 444 -8.40 -22.85 14.52
N ARG A 445 -9.11 -23.83 13.94
CA ARG A 445 -10.52 -24.08 14.28
C ARG A 445 -10.90 -25.54 14.38
N SER A 446 -11.97 -25.79 15.12
CA SER A 446 -12.71 -27.05 15.18
C SER A 446 -14.18 -26.73 14.90
N GLY A 447 -14.72 -27.22 13.77
CA GLY A 447 -16.04 -26.80 13.28
C GLY A 447 -16.14 -25.27 13.13
N SER A 448 -17.15 -24.67 13.75
CA SER A 448 -17.42 -23.22 13.77
C SER A 448 -16.55 -22.42 14.75
N LYS A 449 -15.80 -23.08 15.63
CA LYS A 449 -15.10 -22.43 16.74
C LYS A 449 -13.61 -22.28 16.46
N ILE A 450 -13.12 -21.05 16.52
CA ILE A 450 -11.69 -20.76 16.51
C ILE A 450 -11.10 -21.04 17.89
N THR A 451 -10.10 -21.91 17.95
CA THR A 451 -9.42 -22.33 19.19
C THR A 451 -8.15 -21.53 19.46
N GLY A 452 -7.56 -20.92 18.44
CA GLY A 452 -6.36 -20.11 18.56
C GLY A 452 -5.85 -19.62 17.21
N VAL A 453 -4.62 -19.15 17.18
CA VAL A 453 -3.92 -18.73 15.97
C VAL A 453 -2.53 -19.39 15.90
N LEU A 454 -2.17 -19.89 14.72
CA LEU A 454 -0.81 -20.31 14.40
C LEU A 454 -0.01 -19.08 13.97
N THR A 455 1.12 -18.88 14.62
CA THR A 455 2.02 -17.75 14.42
C THR A 455 3.40 -18.22 13.98
N GLN A 456 4.13 -17.34 13.31
CA GLN A 456 5.54 -17.50 12.94
C GLN A 456 6.31 -16.25 13.38
N GLY A 457 7.35 -16.44 14.19
CA GLY A 457 8.26 -15.35 14.57
C GLY A 457 9.29 -15.05 13.48
N ALA A 458 10.01 -13.94 13.61
CA ALA A 458 11.06 -13.53 12.66
C ALA A 458 12.16 -14.59 12.44
N ASN A 459 12.44 -15.44 13.43
CA ASN A 459 13.38 -16.56 13.33
C ASN A 459 12.79 -17.83 12.69
N GLY A 460 11.58 -17.76 12.14
CA GLY A 460 10.86 -18.89 11.55
C GLY A 460 10.17 -19.83 12.55
N SER A 461 10.35 -19.63 13.86
CA SER A 461 9.71 -20.48 14.88
C SER A 461 8.19 -20.38 14.82
N LYS A 462 7.50 -21.53 14.89
CA LYS A 462 6.03 -21.61 14.86
C LYS A 462 5.46 -21.84 16.26
N GLN A 463 4.40 -21.11 16.58
CA GLN A 463 3.71 -21.22 17.87
C GLN A 463 2.19 -21.07 17.71
N ILE A 464 1.42 -21.94 18.36
CA ILE A 464 -0.02 -21.82 18.52
C ILE A 464 -0.33 -21.02 19.79
N ILE A 465 -1.12 -19.95 19.66
CA ILE A 465 -1.62 -19.17 20.79
C ILE A 465 -3.13 -19.37 20.88
N ASN A 466 -3.58 -19.99 21.96
CA ASN A 466 -4.99 -20.35 22.14
C ASN A 466 -5.79 -19.18 22.73
N VAL A 467 -7.07 -19.11 22.36
CA VAL A 467 -8.05 -18.30 23.08
C VAL A 467 -8.57 -19.06 24.29
N LYS A 468 -9.05 -18.33 25.31
CA LYS A 468 -9.78 -18.92 26.44
C LYS A 468 -11.11 -19.54 25.99
N ALA A 469 -11.73 -20.35 26.86
CA ALA A 469 -13.10 -20.78 26.64
C ALA A 469 -14.03 -19.56 26.52
N GLY A 470 -14.77 -19.47 25.41
CA GLY A 470 -15.60 -18.29 25.09
C GLY A 470 -14.82 -17.09 24.53
N GLY A 471 -13.51 -17.22 24.33
CA GLY A 471 -12.67 -16.18 23.77
C GLY A 471 -12.92 -15.94 22.28
N LYS A 472 -12.42 -14.81 21.76
CA LYS A 472 -12.69 -14.28 20.42
C LYS A 472 -11.39 -14.07 19.65
N VAL A 473 -11.46 -14.21 18.33
CA VAL A 473 -10.38 -13.80 17.42
C VAL A 473 -10.91 -12.69 16.52
N VAL A 474 -10.18 -11.58 16.43
CA VAL A 474 -10.50 -10.42 15.59
C VAL A 474 -9.41 -10.27 14.53
N LEU A 475 -9.77 -10.46 13.26
CA LEU A 475 -8.88 -10.22 12.13
C LEU A 475 -8.93 -8.75 11.75
N ALA A 476 -7.79 -8.07 11.84
CA ALA A 476 -7.58 -6.67 11.49
C ALA A 476 -6.32 -6.51 10.62
N ALA A 477 -6.06 -7.51 9.77
CA ALA A 477 -4.84 -7.61 8.96
C ALA A 477 -4.91 -6.78 7.66
N GLY A 478 -6.06 -6.18 7.36
CA GLY A 478 -6.28 -5.31 6.21
C GLY A 478 -6.90 -6.04 5.02
N ALA A 479 -7.41 -5.24 4.06
CA ALA A 479 -8.20 -5.72 2.92
C ALA A 479 -7.53 -6.78 2.04
N MET A 480 -6.20 -6.90 2.08
CA MET A 480 -5.47 -7.91 1.32
C MET A 480 -5.00 -9.09 2.16
N SER A 481 -4.76 -8.94 3.46
CA SER A 481 -4.26 -10.06 4.29
C SER A 481 -5.38 -10.79 5.04
N THR A 482 -6.47 -10.11 5.40
CA THR A 482 -7.61 -10.75 6.08
C THR A 482 -8.26 -11.86 5.24
N PRO A 483 -8.51 -11.69 3.92
CA PRO A 483 -9.01 -12.77 3.07
C PRO A 483 -8.12 -14.02 3.10
N ARG A 484 -6.79 -13.85 3.08
CA ARG A 484 -5.85 -14.97 3.22
C ARG A 484 -6.01 -15.72 4.53
N LEU A 485 -6.17 -15.01 5.65
CA LEU A 485 -6.37 -15.66 6.94
C LEU A 485 -7.67 -16.47 6.98
N LEU A 486 -8.73 -15.99 6.30
CA LEU A 486 -9.99 -16.71 6.15
C LEU A 486 -9.82 -17.96 5.26
N TRP A 487 -9.18 -17.84 4.09
CA TRP A 487 -8.89 -18.98 3.22
C TRP A 487 -8.01 -20.03 3.91
N ASN A 488 -6.98 -19.60 4.66
CA ASN A 488 -6.13 -20.49 5.45
C ASN A 488 -6.92 -21.20 6.56
N ALA A 489 -8.02 -20.62 7.03
CA ALA A 489 -8.94 -21.27 7.96
C ALA A 489 -9.97 -22.19 7.26
N GLY A 490 -9.93 -22.39 5.93
CA GLY A 490 -10.96 -23.14 5.20
C GLY A 490 -12.29 -22.40 5.13
N ILE A 491 -12.25 -21.07 5.03
CA ILE A 491 -13.41 -20.19 4.87
C ILE A 491 -13.25 -19.43 3.55
N GLY A 492 -14.11 -19.72 2.57
CA GLY A 492 -14.01 -19.18 1.21
C GLY A 492 -14.58 -20.13 0.16
N LYS A 493 -14.57 -19.69 -1.10
CA LYS A 493 -14.98 -20.49 -2.25
C LYS A 493 -13.98 -21.63 -2.53
N SER A 494 -14.48 -22.71 -3.14
CA SER A 494 -13.74 -23.97 -3.30
C SER A 494 -12.46 -23.85 -4.13
N ASP A 495 -12.43 -22.93 -5.08
CA ASP A 495 -11.28 -22.62 -5.93
C ASP A 495 -10.12 -22.03 -5.13
N ALA A 496 -10.37 -21.01 -4.30
CA ALA A 496 -9.35 -20.44 -3.42
C ALA A 496 -8.84 -21.48 -2.40
N LEU A 497 -9.74 -22.29 -1.83
CA LEU A 497 -9.36 -23.34 -0.87
C LEU A 497 -8.55 -24.48 -1.53
N ALA A 498 -8.82 -24.80 -2.79
CA ALA A 498 -8.01 -25.75 -3.55
C ALA A 498 -6.57 -25.26 -3.74
N ILE A 499 -6.38 -23.97 -4.00
CA ILE A 499 -5.05 -23.36 -4.12
C ILE A 499 -4.31 -23.38 -2.78
N VAL A 500 -4.99 -23.05 -1.68
CA VAL A 500 -4.41 -23.17 -0.32
C VAL A 500 -3.97 -24.61 -0.04
N LYS A 501 -4.80 -25.59 -0.41
CA LYS A 501 -4.47 -27.02 -0.25
C LYS A 501 -3.23 -27.42 -1.07
N GLN A 502 -3.10 -26.93 -2.30
CA GLN A 502 -1.92 -27.16 -3.15
C GLN A 502 -0.65 -26.58 -2.51
N GLY A 503 -0.76 -25.44 -1.83
CA GLY A 503 0.32 -24.73 -1.14
C GLY A 503 0.65 -25.18 0.29
N ALA A 504 -0.07 -26.16 0.83
CA ALA A 504 -0.03 -26.49 2.26
C ALA A 504 1.38 -26.88 2.77
N SER A 505 2.14 -27.64 1.98
CA SER A 505 3.51 -28.04 2.33
C SER A 505 4.49 -26.86 2.40
N LYS A 506 4.30 -25.85 1.55
CA LYS A 506 5.13 -24.63 1.51
C LYS A 506 4.76 -23.65 2.64
N THR A 507 3.48 -23.40 2.81
CA THR A 507 2.97 -22.38 3.75
C THR A 507 2.86 -22.89 5.20
N GLY A 508 2.79 -24.21 5.39
CA GLY A 508 2.51 -24.85 6.68
C GLY A 508 1.09 -24.65 7.17
N VAL A 509 0.16 -24.31 6.28
CA VAL A 509 -1.28 -24.25 6.57
C VAL A 509 -1.84 -25.66 6.59
N THR A 510 -2.66 -25.97 7.60
CA THR A 510 -3.40 -27.24 7.67
C THR A 510 -4.89 -26.96 7.56
N LEU A 511 -5.48 -27.12 6.38
CA LEU A 511 -6.91 -26.94 6.20
C LEU A 511 -7.70 -27.98 7.01
N PRO A 512 -8.88 -27.61 7.55
CA PRO A 512 -9.78 -28.57 8.17
C PRO A 512 -10.34 -29.56 7.14
N ALA A 513 -11.08 -30.57 7.60
CA ALA A 513 -11.77 -31.48 6.69
C ALA A 513 -12.69 -30.69 5.74
N ALA A 514 -12.79 -31.13 4.48
CA ALA A 514 -13.61 -30.42 3.48
C ALA A 514 -15.09 -30.32 3.89
N SER A 515 -15.59 -31.26 4.69
CA SER A 515 -16.93 -31.22 5.30
C SER A 515 -17.15 -30.04 6.24
N ASP A 516 -16.07 -29.49 6.79
CA ASP A 516 -16.10 -28.36 7.71
C ASP A 516 -15.85 -27.02 6.99
N PHE A 517 -15.62 -27.01 5.68
CA PHE A 517 -15.41 -25.77 4.92
C PHE A 517 -16.65 -24.88 5.01
N ILE A 518 -16.41 -23.58 5.15
CA ILE A 518 -17.46 -22.57 5.19
C ILE A 518 -17.42 -21.82 3.87
N ASP A 519 -18.42 -22.07 3.01
CA ASP A 519 -18.52 -21.42 1.71
C ASP A 519 -18.97 -19.95 1.86
N LEU A 520 -18.03 -19.02 1.70
CA LEU A 520 -18.27 -17.58 1.76
C LEU A 520 -17.57 -16.87 0.60
N PRO A 521 -18.10 -15.74 0.12
CA PRO A 521 -17.51 -14.96 -0.98
C PRO A 521 -16.31 -14.12 -0.51
N VAL A 522 -15.37 -14.73 0.20
CA VAL A 522 -14.11 -14.10 0.62
C VAL A 522 -13.26 -13.75 -0.59
N GLY A 523 -12.80 -12.50 -0.68
CA GLY A 523 -12.03 -11.95 -1.79
C GLY A 523 -12.87 -11.30 -2.89
N HIS A 524 -14.17 -11.60 -2.96
CA HIS A 524 -15.09 -10.93 -3.86
C HIS A 524 -15.46 -9.53 -3.33
N HIS A 525 -16.06 -8.69 -4.20
CA HIS A 525 -16.41 -7.30 -3.88
C HIS A 525 -15.18 -6.44 -3.50
N LEU A 526 -14.00 -6.76 -4.03
CA LEU A 526 -12.83 -5.93 -3.81
C LEU A 526 -13.04 -4.58 -4.48
N GLN A 527 -12.82 -3.48 -3.76
CA GLN A 527 -12.92 -2.13 -4.29
C GLN A 527 -11.64 -1.35 -4.00
N ASP A 528 -11.36 -0.36 -4.84
CA ASP A 528 -10.29 0.62 -4.66
C ASP A 528 -10.64 1.91 -5.42
N HIS A 529 -10.09 3.04 -4.99
CA HIS A 529 -10.24 4.29 -5.73
C HIS A 529 -9.42 4.21 -7.03
N ALA A 530 -10.10 4.21 -8.17
CA ALA A 530 -9.43 4.32 -9.46
C ALA A 530 -8.73 5.69 -9.53
N GLN A 531 -7.39 5.69 -9.67
CA GLN A 531 -6.58 6.91 -9.63
C GLN A 531 -5.93 7.20 -11.00
N VAL A 532 -5.99 8.45 -11.43
CA VAL A 532 -5.19 8.98 -12.53
C VAL A 532 -4.35 10.14 -12.03
N MET A 533 -3.05 10.11 -12.33
CA MET A 533 -2.13 11.18 -11.99
C MET A 533 -1.95 12.11 -13.19
N LEU A 534 -2.39 13.36 -13.04
CA LEU A 534 -2.25 14.42 -14.03
C LEU A 534 -1.12 15.37 -13.62
N GLN A 535 -0.28 15.78 -14.56
CA GLN A 535 0.85 16.66 -14.32
C GLN A 535 0.82 17.88 -15.24
N PHE A 536 1.01 19.05 -14.65
CA PHE A 536 0.92 20.34 -15.32
C PHE A 536 2.18 21.14 -15.09
N LYS A 537 2.78 21.64 -16.17
CA LYS A 537 3.83 22.65 -16.11
C LYS A 537 3.21 24.01 -15.85
N THR A 538 3.81 24.78 -14.95
CA THR A 538 3.40 26.15 -14.66
C THR A 538 4.25 27.15 -15.43
N LYS A 539 3.66 28.24 -15.94
CA LYS A 539 4.41 29.38 -16.51
C LYS A 539 5.25 30.09 -15.44
N SER A 540 4.74 30.12 -14.20
CA SER A 540 5.47 30.63 -13.04
C SER A 540 6.50 29.59 -12.60
N ASN A 541 7.79 29.92 -12.66
CA ASN A 541 8.84 29.01 -12.21
C ASN A 541 8.85 28.94 -10.66
N PHE A 542 8.91 27.74 -10.10
CA PHE A 542 9.10 27.54 -8.66
C PHE A 542 9.97 26.33 -8.39
N THR A 543 10.75 26.41 -7.31
CA THR A 543 11.54 25.29 -6.81
C THR A 543 10.69 24.46 -5.86
N ALA A 544 10.60 23.16 -6.11
CA ALA A 544 9.87 22.25 -5.24
C ALA A 544 10.64 22.03 -3.93
N TYR A 545 9.89 21.95 -2.83
CA TYR A 545 10.43 21.66 -1.51
C TYR A 545 11.08 20.25 -1.48
N LYS A 546 12.31 20.15 -0.95
CA LYS A 546 13.09 18.89 -0.98
C LYS A 546 12.81 18.05 0.27
N PHE A 547 11.74 17.25 0.22
CA PHE A 547 11.29 16.46 1.37
C PHE A 547 12.28 15.39 1.86
N ASN A 548 12.98 14.69 0.96
CA ASN A 548 13.77 13.51 1.33
C ASN A 548 14.95 13.83 2.26
N ASN A 549 15.54 15.02 2.13
CA ASN A 549 16.71 15.40 2.89
C ASN A 549 16.36 15.72 4.35
N ILE A 550 15.07 15.91 4.68
CA ILE A 550 14.63 16.18 6.06
C ILE A 550 15.05 15.05 6.99
N ALA A 551 15.09 13.79 6.52
CA ALA A 551 15.45 12.66 7.37
C ALA A 551 16.92 12.68 7.81
N THR A 552 17.82 13.22 7.00
CA THR A 552 19.28 13.17 7.22
C THR A 552 19.86 14.54 7.54
N GLU A 553 19.59 15.52 6.69
CA GLU A 553 20.17 16.87 6.70
C GLU A 553 19.08 17.92 6.37
N PRO A 554 18.15 18.20 7.31
CA PRO A 554 17.12 19.20 7.10
C PRO A 554 17.72 20.60 6.97
N VAL A 555 17.03 21.49 6.25
CA VAL A 555 17.39 22.91 6.19
C VAL A 555 17.31 23.51 7.59
N LYS A 556 18.40 24.14 8.05
CA LYS A 556 18.54 24.64 9.43
C LYS A 556 17.39 25.55 9.87
N SER A 557 16.98 26.51 9.03
CA SER A 557 15.88 27.44 9.32
C SER A 557 14.54 26.73 9.48
N ASP A 558 14.30 25.68 8.70
CA ASP A 558 13.05 24.90 8.77
C ASP A 558 13.02 24.05 10.04
N LEU A 559 14.19 23.52 10.44
CA LEU A 559 14.34 22.79 11.67
C LEU A 559 14.16 23.69 12.90
N GLU A 560 14.68 24.92 12.87
CA GLU A 560 14.47 25.92 13.93
C GLU A 560 12.99 26.28 14.10
N LEU A 561 12.23 26.39 13.00
CA LEU A 561 10.78 26.56 13.05
C LEU A 561 10.08 25.31 13.59
N TYR A 562 10.53 24.12 13.19
CA TYR A 562 9.94 22.86 13.65
C TYR A 562 10.05 22.69 15.17
N TYR A 563 11.18 23.07 15.76
CA TYR A 563 11.33 23.09 17.22
C TYR A 563 10.43 24.12 17.93
N GLN A 564 9.89 25.10 17.20
CA GLN A 564 8.86 26.04 17.68
C GLN A 564 7.44 25.55 17.37
N GLY A 565 7.28 24.34 16.84
CA GLY A 565 5.99 23.78 16.45
C GLY A 565 5.45 24.32 15.12
N SER A 566 6.30 24.92 14.29
CA SER A 566 5.89 25.59 13.06
C SER A 566 6.74 25.20 11.86
N GLY A 567 6.40 25.71 10.67
CA GLY A 567 7.24 25.56 9.49
C GLY A 567 6.88 24.39 8.58
N PRO A 568 7.57 24.26 7.43
CA PRO A 568 7.21 23.31 6.37
C PRO A 568 7.33 21.84 6.79
N ILE A 569 8.16 21.53 7.80
CA ILE A 569 8.33 20.16 8.33
C ILE A 569 7.04 19.63 8.99
N THR A 570 6.19 20.53 9.50
CA THR A 570 4.91 20.20 10.15
C THR A 570 3.79 19.84 9.16
N GLN A 571 3.99 20.00 7.85
CA GLN A 571 2.98 19.78 6.81
C GLN A 571 3.34 18.58 5.93
N ALA A 572 2.36 17.78 5.49
CA ALA A 572 2.61 16.77 4.44
C ALA A 572 2.75 17.44 3.06
N ALA A 573 3.02 16.66 1.98
CA ALA A 573 3.37 17.22 0.67
C ALA A 573 2.19 17.81 -0.13
N GLN A 574 0.96 17.43 0.19
CA GLN A 574 -0.24 17.92 -0.49
C GLN A 574 -0.44 19.41 -0.24
N ARG A 575 -1.09 20.12 -1.15
CA ARG A 575 -1.36 21.56 -1.03
C ARG A 575 -2.81 21.93 -1.24
N MET A 576 -3.60 21.02 -1.81
CA MET A 576 -5.04 21.19 -1.97
C MET A 576 -5.74 19.84 -2.01
N HIS A 577 -6.94 19.78 -1.42
CA HIS A 577 -7.95 18.78 -1.73
C HIS A 577 -9.12 19.45 -2.45
N LEU A 578 -9.77 18.73 -3.34
CA LEU A 578 -10.96 19.19 -4.03
C LEU A 578 -11.89 18.03 -4.33
N TRP A 579 -13.18 18.32 -4.42
CA TRP A 579 -14.20 17.31 -4.69
C TRP A 579 -15.28 17.84 -5.62
N THR A 580 -15.75 16.93 -6.48
CA THR A 580 -16.96 17.13 -7.26
C THR A 580 -17.76 15.84 -7.30
N SER A 581 -18.94 15.90 -7.91
CA SER A 581 -19.78 14.72 -8.11
C SER A 581 -20.50 14.80 -9.45
N ALA A 582 -20.72 13.65 -10.07
CA ALA A 582 -21.45 13.50 -11.32
C ALA A 582 -22.62 12.54 -11.12
N LYS A 583 -23.81 12.91 -11.59
CA LYS A 583 -24.96 12.00 -11.63
C LYS A 583 -24.97 11.30 -12.99
N GLY A 584 -24.81 9.97 -12.98
CA GLY A 584 -24.84 9.16 -14.19
C GLY A 584 -26.26 8.99 -14.75
N ALA A 585 -26.34 8.50 -15.99
CA ALA A 585 -27.61 8.13 -16.62
C ALA A 585 -28.34 7.01 -15.86
N ASP A 586 -27.60 6.20 -15.10
CA ASP A 586 -28.11 5.19 -14.17
C ASP A 586 -28.73 5.77 -12.89
N GLY A 587 -28.75 7.10 -12.74
CA GLY A 587 -29.29 7.80 -11.59
C GLY A 587 -28.37 7.82 -10.36
N ARG A 588 -27.21 7.14 -10.40
CA ARG A 588 -26.25 7.10 -9.31
C ARG A 588 -25.39 8.35 -9.30
N VAL A 589 -25.05 8.83 -8.10
CA VAL A 589 -24.11 9.94 -7.92
C VAL A 589 -22.73 9.36 -7.62
N ARG A 590 -21.77 9.66 -8.50
CA ARG A 590 -20.36 9.30 -8.38
C ARG A 590 -19.59 10.49 -7.85
N TYR A 591 -18.77 10.28 -6.83
CA TYR A 591 -17.93 11.32 -6.24
C TYR A 591 -16.50 11.21 -6.76
N LEU A 592 -15.89 12.36 -7.03
CA LEU A 592 -14.53 12.46 -7.52
C LEU A 592 -13.72 13.35 -6.60
N GLN A 593 -12.49 12.93 -6.31
CA GLN A 593 -11.55 13.68 -5.49
C GLN A 593 -10.34 14.09 -6.34
N GLY A 594 -9.84 15.30 -6.14
CA GLY A 594 -8.52 15.73 -6.56
C GLY A 594 -7.62 16.03 -5.36
N THR A 595 -6.36 15.60 -5.43
CA THR A 595 -5.33 15.94 -4.45
C THR A 595 -4.13 16.53 -5.19
N ALA A 596 -3.82 17.80 -4.94
CA ALA A 596 -2.74 18.51 -5.62
C ALA A 596 -1.48 18.62 -4.75
N SER A 597 -0.31 18.56 -5.39
CA SER A 597 1.01 18.74 -4.77
C SER A 597 2.02 19.28 -5.78
N ALA A 598 3.16 19.76 -5.30
CA ALA A 598 4.28 20.23 -6.11
C ALA A 598 5.61 19.64 -5.60
N MET A 599 5.96 18.47 -6.11
CA MET A 599 7.17 17.73 -5.70
C MET A 599 8.31 17.79 -6.73
N ALA A 600 8.10 18.48 -7.84
CA ALA A 600 9.11 18.75 -8.87
C ALA A 600 9.02 20.22 -9.31
N ASP A 601 10.17 20.78 -9.70
CA ASP A 601 10.30 22.21 -9.99
C ASP A 601 9.38 22.59 -11.17
N GLY A 602 8.55 23.63 -10.97
CA GLY A 602 7.58 24.11 -11.96
C GLY A 602 6.47 23.12 -12.34
N ILE A 603 6.30 22.00 -11.60
CA ILE A 603 5.31 20.96 -11.91
C ILE A 603 4.31 20.82 -10.77
N ILE A 604 3.03 21.02 -11.08
CA ILE A 604 1.91 20.66 -10.22
C ILE A 604 1.43 19.27 -10.64
N THR A 605 1.30 18.38 -9.66
CA THR A 605 0.72 17.05 -9.84
C THR A 605 -0.63 16.98 -9.14
N VAL A 606 -1.68 16.65 -9.89
CA VAL A 606 -3.04 16.41 -9.38
C VAL A 606 -3.35 14.93 -9.49
N ARG A 607 -3.52 14.27 -8.35
CA ARG A 607 -4.05 12.90 -8.29
C ARG A 607 -5.57 12.99 -8.30
N THR A 608 -6.19 12.44 -9.32
CA THR A 608 -7.64 12.41 -9.52
C THR A 608 -8.15 11.02 -9.22
N PHE A 609 -9.27 10.92 -8.51
CA PHE A 609 -9.83 9.66 -8.04
C PHE A 609 -11.32 9.60 -8.38
N LEU A 610 -11.77 8.45 -8.87
CA LEU A 610 -13.17 8.04 -8.73
C LEU A 610 -13.31 7.34 -7.37
N THR A 611 -14.27 7.78 -6.56
CA THR A 611 -14.37 7.41 -5.13
C THR A 611 -15.72 6.75 -4.82
N HIS A 612 -16.54 7.34 -3.97
CA HIS A 612 -17.86 6.86 -3.59
C HIS A 612 -18.85 6.83 -4.76
N GLY A 613 -19.79 5.89 -4.72
CA GLY A 613 -20.89 5.77 -5.69
C GLY A 613 -20.57 4.91 -6.91
N THR A 614 -19.33 4.43 -7.04
CA THR A 614 -18.95 3.44 -8.06
C THR A 614 -19.70 2.13 -7.89
N SER A 615 -20.03 1.47 -9.00
CA SER A 615 -20.54 0.10 -9.05
C SER A 615 -19.47 -0.92 -9.42
N THR A 616 -18.28 -0.46 -9.81
CA THR A 616 -17.17 -1.33 -10.16
C THR A 616 -16.64 -2.04 -8.92
N VAL A 617 -16.47 -3.36 -9.05
CA VAL A 617 -15.84 -4.24 -8.07
C VAL A 617 -14.89 -5.18 -8.79
N GLY A 618 -13.94 -5.73 -8.05
CA GLY A 618 -12.96 -6.69 -8.50
C GLY A 618 -12.94 -7.90 -7.58
N GLU A 619 -11.87 -8.69 -7.71
CA GLU A 619 -11.71 -9.93 -6.98
C GLU A 619 -10.25 -10.13 -6.59
N LEU A 620 -10.06 -10.44 -5.31
CA LEU A 620 -8.79 -10.86 -4.74
C LEU A 620 -8.72 -12.38 -4.73
N GLY A 621 -7.62 -12.94 -5.22
CA GLY A 621 -7.28 -14.35 -5.14
C GLY A 621 -6.06 -14.62 -4.26
N ILE A 622 -5.62 -15.87 -4.28
CA ILE A 622 -4.43 -16.36 -3.57
C ILE A 622 -3.62 -17.27 -4.50
N THR A 623 -2.30 -17.30 -4.31
CA THR A 623 -1.39 -18.25 -4.98
C THR A 623 -1.07 -19.43 -4.05
N ALA A 624 -0.51 -20.51 -4.60
CA ALA A 624 -0.04 -21.65 -3.78
C ALA A 624 1.09 -21.25 -2.79
N GLY A 625 1.80 -20.14 -3.03
CA GLY A 625 2.76 -19.57 -2.08
C GLY A 625 2.11 -18.80 -0.92
N GLY A 626 0.79 -18.61 -0.94
CA GLY A 626 0.06 -17.82 0.06
C GLY A 626 0.11 -16.30 -0.18
N ASN A 627 0.58 -15.85 -1.35
CA ASN A 627 0.50 -14.44 -1.73
C ASN A 627 -0.90 -14.14 -2.24
N THR A 628 -1.46 -12.99 -1.89
CA THR A 628 -2.72 -12.55 -2.52
C THR A 628 -2.44 -11.91 -3.86
N VAL A 629 -3.35 -12.09 -4.82
CA VAL A 629 -3.25 -11.56 -6.19
C VAL A 629 -4.56 -10.91 -6.61
N LEU A 630 -4.51 -10.02 -7.61
CA LEU A 630 -5.71 -9.42 -8.19
C LEU A 630 -6.20 -10.31 -9.34
N ASN A 631 -7.24 -11.12 -9.10
CA ASN A 631 -7.91 -11.88 -10.16
C ASN A 631 -8.63 -10.90 -11.11
N THR A 632 -9.30 -9.90 -10.55
CA THR A 632 -9.96 -8.83 -11.31
C THR A 632 -9.65 -7.46 -10.69
N LYS A 633 -9.20 -6.51 -11.51
CA LYS A 633 -8.92 -5.12 -11.08
C LYS A 633 -10.21 -4.31 -11.01
N PRO A 634 -10.49 -3.56 -9.92
CA PRO A 634 -11.78 -2.91 -9.70
C PRO A 634 -11.85 -1.48 -10.29
N TRP A 635 -11.37 -1.24 -11.51
CA TRP A 635 -11.30 0.12 -12.05
C TRP A 635 -11.99 0.27 -13.41
N LEU A 636 -12.96 1.18 -13.48
CA LEU A 636 -13.65 1.64 -14.70
C LEU A 636 -14.17 0.50 -15.60
N ILE A 637 -14.71 -0.56 -15.00
CA ILE A 637 -15.41 -1.64 -15.71
C ILE A 637 -16.79 -1.12 -16.15
N ASP A 638 -17.49 -0.43 -15.25
CA ASP A 638 -18.76 0.23 -15.54
C ASP A 638 -18.57 1.45 -16.45
N GLN A 639 -19.48 1.63 -17.41
CA GLN A 639 -19.38 2.70 -18.41
C GLN A 639 -19.67 4.09 -17.80
N GLU A 640 -20.59 4.18 -16.85
CA GLU A 640 -20.91 5.45 -16.19
C GLU A 640 -19.79 5.84 -15.20
N ASP A 641 -19.11 4.88 -14.56
CA ASP A 641 -17.86 5.09 -13.81
C ASP A 641 -16.77 5.67 -14.72
N ARG A 642 -16.56 5.04 -15.89
CA ARG A 642 -15.60 5.52 -16.88
C ARG A 642 -15.91 6.93 -17.35
N LYS A 643 -17.18 7.21 -17.64
CA LYS A 643 -17.64 8.53 -18.06
C LYS A 643 -17.38 9.59 -17.00
N ALA A 644 -17.75 9.34 -15.74
CA ALA A 644 -17.51 10.30 -14.66
C ALA A 644 -16.02 10.64 -14.49
N MET A 645 -15.15 9.63 -14.58
CA MET A 645 -13.70 9.84 -14.53
C MET A 645 -13.18 10.59 -15.77
N ALA A 646 -13.67 10.24 -16.97
CA ALA A 646 -13.31 10.90 -18.22
C ALA A 646 -13.67 12.39 -18.21
N ASP A 647 -14.90 12.72 -17.78
CA ASP A 647 -15.38 14.11 -17.69
C ASP A 647 -14.52 14.93 -16.71
N PHE A 648 -14.06 14.34 -15.61
CA PHE A 648 -13.20 15.02 -14.66
C PHE A 648 -11.75 15.19 -15.14
N VAL A 649 -11.20 14.21 -15.88
CA VAL A 649 -9.93 14.39 -16.58
C VAL A 649 -10.04 15.49 -17.64
N GLN A 650 -11.14 15.50 -18.41
CA GLN A 650 -11.40 16.53 -19.41
C GLN A 650 -11.47 17.92 -18.78
N TYR A 651 -12.16 18.06 -17.63
CA TYR A 651 -12.20 19.32 -16.87
C TYR A 651 -10.79 19.87 -16.60
N TRP A 652 -9.84 19.02 -16.21
CA TRP A 652 -8.46 19.43 -16.00
C TRP A 652 -7.73 19.84 -17.28
N LEU A 653 -7.97 19.14 -18.39
CA LEU A 653 -7.40 19.50 -19.69
C LEU A 653 -7.95 20.84 -20.18
N ASP A 654 -9.25 21.12 -19.97
CA ASP A 654 -9.90 22.38 -20.33
C ASP A 654 -9.35 23.57 -19.55
N LEU A 655 -8.84 23.36 -18.32
CA LEU A 655 -8.12 24.41 -17.59
C LEU A 655 -6.83 24.83 -18.31
N THR A 656 -6.23 23.93 -19.10
CA THR A 656 -4.98 24.23 -19.82
C THR A 656 -5.17 24.99 -21.13
N SER A 657 -6.35 24.88 -21.76
CA SER A 657 -6.64 25.45 -23.08
C SER A 657 -7.13 26.90 -23.06
N GLY A 658 -7.40 27.46 -21.88
CA GLY A 658 -7.81 28.86 -21.75
C GLY A 658 -6.71 29.84 -22.22
N SER A 659 -7.09 30.92 -22.91
CA SER A 659 -6.17 31.94 -23.43
C SER A 659 -5.25 32.56 -22.36
N ASN A 660 -5.73 32.63 -21.11
CA ASN A 660 -4.98 33.12 -19.95
C ASN A 660 -4.45 31.99 -19.04
N SER A 661 -4.43 30.74 -19.52
CA SER A 661 -3.90 29.63 -18.73
C SER A 661 -2.39 29.79 -18.50
N THR A 662 -1.97 29.60 -17.25
CA THR A 662 -0.58 29.45 -16.81
C THR A 662 -0.21 27.99 -16.63
N LEU A 663 -1.10 27.07 -17.00
CA LEU A 663 -0.91 25.62 -16.92
C LEU A 663 -0.84 25.03 -18.32
N SER A 664 0.12 24.15 -18.55
CA SER A 664 0.14 23.27 -19.72
C SER A 664 0.28 21.82 -19.27
N TYR A 665 -0.50 20.92 -19.88
CA TYR A 665 -0.39 19.50 -19.58
C TYR A 665 0.98 18.95 -20.03
N ILE A 666 1.59 18.08 -19.23
CA ILE A 666 2.98 17.64 -19.47
C ILE A 666 3.13 16.77 -20.72
N THR A 667 2.05 16.15 -21.20
CA THR A 667 2.00 15.32 -22.40
C THR A 667 1.16 16.03 -23.47
N PRO A 668 1.77 16.86 -24.33
CA PRO A 668 1.03 17.61 -25.34
C PRO A 668 0.21 16.70 -26.25
N GLY A 669 -1.04 17.08 -26.52
CA GLY A 669 -1.92 16.36 -27.45
C GLY A 669 -2.52 15.04 -26.96
N ALA A 670 -2.22 14.60 -25.73
CA ALA A 670 -2.85 13.41 -25.16
C ALA A 670 -4.36 13.58 -25.01
N THR A 671 -5.13 12.60 -25.46
CA THR A 671 -6.58 12.55 -25.28
C THR A 671 -6.94 12.00 -23.91
N VAL A 672 -8.20 12.17 -23.49
CA VAL A 672 -8.71 11.57 -22.24
C VAL A 672 -8.58 10.05 -22.28
N ASP A 673 -8.91 9.41 -23.41
CA ASP A 673 -8.80 7.96 -23.55
C ASP A 673 -7.36 7.49 -23.45
N ASP A 674 -6.39 8.21 -24.04
CA ASP A 674 -4.96 7.90 -23.88
C ASP A 674 -4.52 7.94 -22.42
N ILE A 675 -4.99 8.96 -21.68
CA ILE A 675 -4.68 9.15 -20.26
C ILE A 675 -5.29 8.01 -19.43
N LEU A 676 -6.58 7.71 -19.61
CA LEU A 676 -7.25 6.64 -18.86
C LEU A 676 -6.64 5.27 -19.18
N ALA A 677 -6.22 5.02 -20.41
CA ALA A 677 -5.61 3.74 -20.81
C ALA A 677 -4.19 3.56 -20.26
N THR A 678 -3.41 4.64 -20.10
CA THR A 678 -1.97 4.54 -19.80
C THR A 678 -1.57 5.00 -18.40
N LYS A 679 -2.42 5.78 -17.71
CA LYS A 679 -2.10 6.40 -16.41
C LYS A 679 -2.95 5.90 -15.25
N MET A 680 -3.93 5.02 -15.50
CA MET A 680 -4.76 4.44 -14.45
C MET A 680 -3.94 3.55 -13.53
N ILE A 681 -4.02 3.81 -12.23
CA ILE A 681 -3.33 3.06 -11.19
C ILE A 681 -4.22 2.91 -9.95
N SER A 682 -3.78 2.06 -9.02
CA SER A 682 -4.35 1.92 -7.69
C SER A 682 -4.38 3.25 -6.94
N GLY A 683 -5.45 3.47 -6.17
CA GLY A 683 -5.52 4.50 -5.14
C GLY A 683 -4.89 4.07 -3.82
N ASP A 684 -4.52 2.79 -3.71
CA ASP A 684 -4.04 2.12 -2.49
C ASP A 684 -5.04 2.21 -1.33
N HIS A 685 -6.32 2.20 -1.68
CA HIS A 685 -7.49 2.33 -0.82
C HIS A 685 -8.36 1.07 -0.87
N TRP A 686 -7.73 -0.10 -0.80
CA TRP A 686 -8.40 -1.39 -0.94
C TRP A 686 -9.40 -1.66 0.17
N MET A 687 -10.63 -2.07 -0.19
CA MET A 687 -11.73 -2.36 0.72
C MET A 687 -12.61 -3.52 0.21
N GLY A 688 -13.50 -4.04 1.07
CA GLY A 688 -14.65 -4.86 0.65
C GLY A 688 -14.43 -6.36 0.46
N SER A 689 -13.19 -6.85 0.53
CA SER A 689 -12.84 -8.26 0.32
C SER A 689 -13.39 -9.26 1.36
N ALA A 690 -13.97 -8.77 2.47
CA ALA A 690 -14.70 -9.56 3.45
C ALA A 690 -15.99 -8.84 3.84
N LYS A 691 -16.72 -8.37 2.81
CA LYS A 691 -17.89 -7.49 2.90
C LYS A 691 -18.87 -7.83 4.03
N MET A 692 -19.27 -6.80 4.77
CA MET A 692 -20.36 -6.85 5.74
C MET A 692 -21.73 -6.76 5.07
N GLY A 693 -22.69 -7.53 5.56
CA GLY A 693 -24.07 -7.47 5.09
C GLY A 693 -25.02 -8.38 5.88
N VAL A 694 -26.32 -8.22 5.61
CA VAL A 694 -27.39 -9.05 6.19
C VAL A 694 -27.65 -10.32 5.36
N ASP A 695 -27.13 -10.35 4.15
CA ASP A 695 -27.27 -11.41 3.15
C ASP A 695 -26.14 -12.43 3.29
N ASP A 696 -26.29 -13.35 4.24
CA ASP A 696 -25.37 -14.45 4.55
C ASP A 696 -24.81 -15.14 3.28
N GLY A 697 -23.50 -14.99 3.04
CA GLY A 697 -22.80 -15.46 1.85
C GLY A 697 -22.79 -16.97 1.65
N ARG A 698 -23.24 -17.76 2.64
CA ARG A 698 -23.44 -19.21 2.51
C ARG A 698 -24.71 -19.56 1.71
N LYS A 699 -25.56 -18.56 1.44
CA LYS A 699 -26.78 -18.71 0.63
C LYS A 699 -26.48 -18.39 -0.83
N ALA A 700 -27.26 -18.95 -1.76
CA ALA A 700 -26.98 -18.90 -3.20
C ALA A 700 -26.72 -17.49 -3.78
N ASN A 701 -27.35 -16.45 -3.22
CA ASN A 701 -27.19 -15.05 -3.65
C ASN A 701 -26.66 -14.13 -2.53
N GLY A 702 -26.10 -14.70 -1.46
CA GLY A 702 -25.52 -13.92 -0.39
C GLY A 702 -24.16 -13.35 -0.78
N SER A 703 -23.91 -12.08 -0.46
CA SER A 703 -22.64 -11.40 -0.71
C SER A 703 -21.83 -11.12 0.56
N ALA A 704 -22.42 -11.33 1.74
CA ALA A 704 -21.80 -10.97 3.00
C ALA A 704 -20.90 -12.08 3.55
N VAL A 705 -19.66 -11.72 3.90
CA VAL A 705 -18.73 -12.57 4.65
C VAL A 705 -18.93 -12.40 6.14
N VAL A 706 -19.26 -11.19 6.60
CA VAL A 706 -19.53 -10.90 8.02
C VAL A 706 -20.90 -10.30 8.25
N ASP A 707 -21.47 -10.59 9.43
CA ASP A 707 -22.74 -10.03 9.89
C ASP A 707 -22.58 -8.59 10.44
N LEU A 708 -23.67 -8.03 10.97
CA LEU A 708 -23.70 -6.65 11.49
C LEU A 708 -22.98 -6.46 12.82
N ASN A 709 -22.49 -7.53 13.44
CA ASN A 709 -21.55 -7.50 14.56
C ASN A 709 -20.12 -7.76 14.10
N THR A 710 -19.89 -7.76 12.79
CA THR A 710 -18.64 -8.08 12.11
C THR A 710 -18.17 -9.52 12.33
N LYS A 711 -19.07 -10.41 12.78
CA LYS A 711 -18.77 -11.84 12.97
C LYS A 711 -18.83 -12.56 11.63
N VAL A 712 -17.83 -13.41 11.36
CA VAL A 712 -17.79 -14.24 10.15
C VAL A 712 -18.93 -15.25 10.18
N TYR A 713 -19.75 -15.27 9.13
CA TYR A 713 -20.86 -16.22 9.00
C TYR A 713 -20.34 -17.66 9.11
N GLY A 714 -21.10 -18.52 9.79
CA GLY A 714 -20.69 -19.92 10.05
C GLY A 714 -19.66 -20.10 11.17
N THR A 715 -19.23 -19.02 11.84
CA THR A 715 -18.35 -19.10 13.00
C THR A 715 -19.01 -18.60 14.29
N ASP A 716 -18.46 -19.04 15.42
CA ASP A 716 -18.96 -18.67 16.75
C ASP A 716 -18.26 -17.43 17.31
N ASN A 717 -16.98 -17.27 16.99
CA ASN A 717 -16.08 -16.35 17.69
C ASN A 717 -15.00 -15.72 16.80
N LEU A 718 -15.17 -15.74 15.48
CA LEU A 718 -14.28 -15.05 14.54
C LEU A 718 -14.92 -13.75 14.05
N PHE A 719 -14.18 -12.65 14.12
CA PHE A 719 -14.62 -11.33 13.71
C PHE A 719 -13.63 -10.71 12.74
N VAL A 720 -14.10 -9.77 11.92
CA VAL A 720 -13.26 -8.95 11.04
C VAL A 720 -13.44 -7.48 11.41
N VAL A 721 -12.35 -6.74 11.61
CA VAL A 721 -12.37 -5.30 11.90
C VAL A 721 -11.21 -4.63 11.16
N ASP A 722 -11.41 -4.39 9.86
CA ASP A 722 -10.53 -3.58 9.02
C ASP A 722 -11.25 -3.20 7.70
N ALA A 723 -10.53 -2.62 6.74
CA ALA A 723 -11.08 -2.20 5.46
C ALA A 723 -11.78 -3.31 4.65
N SER A 724 -11.46 -4.58 4.86
CA SER A 724 -12.10 -5.71 4.17
C SER A 724 -13.61 -5.80 4.44
N MET A 725 -14.08 -5.41 5.64
CA MET A 725 -15.51 -5.51 5.98
C MET A 725 -16.38 -4.42 5.35
N HIS A 726 -15.78 -3.36 4.81
CA HIS A 726 -16.53 -2.20 4.34
C HIS A 726 -17.35 -2.54 3.09
N PRO A 727 -18.66 -2.26 3.06
CA PRO A 727 -19.51 -2.59 1.91
C PRO A 727 -19.40 -1.61 0.73
N ASP A 728 -18.80 -0.44 0.94
CA ASP A 728 -18.67 0.60 -0.07
C ASP A 728 -17.43 1.48 0.17
N LEU A 729 -16.98 2.14 -0.89
CA LEU A 729 -15.88 3.11 -0.84
C LEU A 729 -16.37 4.46 -0.27
N PRO A 730 -15.55 5.16 0.53
CA PRO A 730 -15.84 6.53 0.98
C PRO A 730 -15.60 7.58 -0.11
N THR A 731 -16.09 8.81 0.13
CA THR A 731 -15.89 9.97 -0.78
C THR A 731 -14.42 10.43 -0.81
N GLY A 732 -13.58 10.01 0.13
CA GLY A 732 -12.16 10.39 0.16
C GLY A 732 -11.24 9.33 0.75
N ASN A 733 -9.99 9.69 1.09
CA ASN A 733 -9.02 8.71 1.59
C ASN A 733 -9.58 7.89 2.78
N THR A 734 -9.36 6.57 2.74
CA THR A 734 -10.13 5.59 3.54
C THR A 734 -9.80 5.56 5.04
N GLN A 735 -8.75 6.25 5.48
CA GLN A 735 -8.22 6.11 6.83
C GLN A 735 -9.26 6.45 7.92
N ALA A 736 -9.94 7.60 7.81
CA ALA A 736 -10.86 8.05 8.84
C ALA A 736 -12.09 7.13 8.95
N ILE A 737 -12.71 6.77 7.82
CA ILE A 737 -13.90 5.90 7.83
C ILE A 737 -13.59 4.52 8.42
N ILE A 738 -12.41 3.96 8.17
CA ILE A 738 -11.96 2.69 8.77
C ILE A 738 -11.86 2.81 10.29
N MET A 739 -11.30 3.91 10.78
CA MET A 739 -11.13 4.14 12.22
C MET A 739 -12.47 4.37 12.93
N VAL A 740 -13.39 5.11 12.30
CA VAL A 740 -14.77 5.30 12.81
C VAL A 740 -15.49 3.96 12.89
N ALA A 741 -15.39 3.14 11.84
CA ALA A 741 -15.99 1.81 11.84
C ALA A 741 -15.37 0.88 12.89
N ALA A 742 -14.06 0.96 13.13
CA ALA A 742 -13.37 0.16 14.14
C ALA A 742 -13.79 0.50 15.58
N GLU A 743 -13.96 1.80 15.89
CA GLU A 743 -14.52 2.26 17.17
C GLU A 743 -15.91 1.65 17.44
N HIS A 744 -16.77 1.62 16.42
CA HIS A 744 -18.12 1.05 16.55
C HIS A 744 -18.12 -0.49 16.60
N ALA A 745 -17.28 -1.13 15.79
CA ALA A 745 -17.14 -2.59 15.77
C ALA A 745 -16.69 -3.13 17.13
N ALA A 746 -15.72 -2.47 17.76
CA ALA A 746 -15.19 -2.91 19.05
C ALA A 746 -16.25 -2.91 20.15
N GLU A 747 -17.14 -1.91 20.18
CA GLU A 747 -18.28 -1.86 21.11
C GLU A 747 -19.23 -3.05 20.89
N LYS A 748 -19.58 -3.34 19.63
CA LYS A 748 -20.43 -4.50 19.30
C LYS A 748 -19.78 -5.82 19.73
N ILE A 749 -18.50 -6.00 19.42
CA ILE A 749 -17.76 -7.22 19.78
C ILE A 749 -17.66 -7.36 21.30
N ALA A 750 -17.39 -6.27 22.04
CA ALA A 750 -17.35 -6.29 23.50
C ALA A 750 -18.68 -6.74 24.11
N ALA A 751 -19.80 -6.26 23.57
CA ALA A 751 -21.14 -6.59 24.05
C ALA A 751 -21.60 -8.04 23.77
N LEU A 752 -20.99 -8.72 22.79
CA LEU A 752 -21.37 -10.08 22.43
C LEU A 752 -20.83 -11.14 23.41
N LYS A 753 -21.68 -12.08 23.81
CA LYS A 753 -21.29 -13.30 24.54
C LYS A 753 -21.16 -14.48 23.57
N VAL A 754 -20.01 -15.13 23.55
CA VAL A 754 -19.80 -16.37 22.76
C VAL A 754 -20.45 -17.53 23.50
N GLY A 755 -21.35 -18.27 22.84
CA GLY A 755 -22.02 -19.46 23.41
C GLY A 755 -23.43 -19.23 23.98
N GLY A 756 -24.01 -18.03 23.84
CA GLY A 756 -25.43 -17.79 24.10
C GLY A 756 -26.25 -18.01 22.82
N SER A 757 -27.29 -18.85 22.87
CA SER A 757 -28.23 -19.04 21.76
C SER A 757 -29.08 -17.78 21.55
N ASN A 758 -28.59 -16.80 20.79
CA ASN A 758 -29.44 -15.75 20.23
C ASN A 758 -29.46 -15.87 18.71
N SER A 759 -30.16 -16.89 18.23
CA SER A 759 -30.70 -16.92 16.87
C SER A 759 -31.93 -16.02 16.80
N THR A 760 -31.73 -14.72 16.70
CA THR A 760 -32.77 -13.81 16.21
C THR A 760 -32.18 -13.02 15.07
N VAL A 761 -32.35 -13.58 13.86
CA VAL A 761 -32.29 -12.82 12.61
C VAL A 761 -33.44 -11.81 12.69
N PRO A 762 -33.21 -10.50 12.57
CA PRO A 762 -34.32 -9.56 12.42
C PRO A 762 -35.01 -9.85 11.08
N GLU A 763 -36.31 -10.14 11.10
CA GLU A 763 -37.12 -10.29 9.89
C GLU A 763 -37.08 -9.02 9.02
N PRO A 764 -37.14 -9.15 7.68
CA PRO A 764 -37.21 -8.01 6.79
C PRO A 764 -38.61 -7.38 6.87
N ILE A 765 -38.71 -6.17 7.43
CA ILE A 765 -39.95 -5.40 7.39
C ILE A 765 -40.11 -4.82 5.98
N SER A 766 -41.22 -5.19 5.35
CA SER A 766 -41.67 -4.77 4.02
C SER A 766 -41.62 -3.25 3.79
N SER A 767 -41.10 -2.86 2.62
CA SER A 767 -40.97 -1.51 2.13
C SER A 767 -42.29 -0.95 1.57
N ALA A 768 -42.74 0.17 2.12
CA ALA A 768 -43.57 1.13 1.39
C ALA A 768 -42.84 2.49 1.37
N PRO A 769 -42.80 3.20 0.22
CA PRO A 769 -42.07 4.46 0.11
C PRO A 769 -42.89 5.59 0.73
N THR A 770 -42.45 6.14 1.87
CA THR A 770 -42.96 7.42 2.39
C THR A 770 -42.26 8.60 1.70
N PRO A 771 -42.98 9.72 1.43
CA PRO A 771 -42.49 10.78 0.58
C PRO A 771 -41.41 11.64 1.25
N VAL A 772 -40.53 12.19 0.40
CA VAL A 772 -39.48 13.15 0.72
C VAL A 772 -40.04 14.39 1.43
N PRO A 773 -39.52 14.81 2.60
CA PRO A 773 -39.78 16.14 3.14
C PRO A 773 -38.84 17.18 2.50
N THR A 774 -39.44 18.28 2.05
CA THR A 774 -38.81 19.51 1.54
C THR A 774 -37.94 20.18 2.62
N PRO A 775 -36.82 20.86 2.29
CA PRO A 775 -35.85 21.31 3.28
C PRO A 775 -36.31 22.57 4.02
N GLY A 776 -36.39 22.48 5.36
CA GLY A 776 -36.74 23.61 6.21
C GLY A 776 -36.34 23.40 7.66
N SER A 777 -35.08 23.68 7.99
CA SER A 777 -34.68 24.47 9.18
C SER A 777 -33.17 24.35 9.41
N LYS A 778 -32.52 25.51 9.50
CA LYS A 778 -31.09 25.65 9.80
C LYS A 778 -30.84 25.20 11.23
N CYS A 779 -30.23 24.03 11.41
CA CYS A 779 -29.66 23.64 12.70
C CYS A 779 -28.30 24.34 12.85
N LYS A 780 -28.27 25.53 13.46
CA LYS A 780 -27.03 26.21 13.85
C LYS A 780 -26.36 25.39 14.98
N ARG A 781 -25.21 24.79 14.69
CA ARG A 781 -24.28 24.26 15.70
C ARG A 781 -23.87 25.39 16.65
N GLY A 782 -24.27 25.27 17.92
CA GLY A 782 -23.76 26.09 19.01
C GLY A 782 -22.54 25.42 19.65
N LEU A 783 -21.35 25.58 19.07
CA LEU A 783 -20.10 25.37 19.78
C LEU A 783 -19.92 26.52 20.78
N ARG A 784 -20.23 26.27 22.06
CA ARG A 784 -19.90 27.21 23.13
C ARG A 784 -18.38 27.26 23.31
N HIS A 785 -17.75 28.29 22.75
CA HIS A 785 -16.42 28.71 23.16
C HIS A 785 -16.42 29.10 24.65
N ARG A 786 -15.75 28.31 25.50
CA ARG A 786 -15.13 28.85 26.71
C ARG A 786 -13.77 29.40 26.32
N ARG A 787 -13.70 30.73 26.15
CA ARG A 787 -12.42 31.46 26.21
C ARG A 787 -11.85 31.26 27.62
N ALA A 788 -10.82 30.42 27.74
CA ALA A 788 -9.96 30.46 28.92
C ALA A 788 -9.06 31.70 28.81
N ALA A 789 -9.19 32.60 29.78
CA ALA A 789 -8.30 33.74 29.91
C ALA A 789 -6.87 33.24 30.20
N ARG A 790 -5.90 33.71 29.41
CA ARG A 790 -4.46 33.52 29.67
C ARG A 790 -4.11 34.26 30.97
N VAL A 791 -3.69 33.53 31.99
CA VAL A 791 -2.89 34.05 33.10
C VAL A 791 -1.43 33.68 32.80
N PRO A 792 -0.46 34.62 32.90
CA PRO A 792 0.93 34.31 32.64
C PRO A 792 1.51 33.58 33.85
N MET A 793 1.92 32.31 33.69
CA MET A 793 2.73 31.61 34.67
C MET A 793 4.20 31.69 34.29
N ASP A 794 4.92 32.34 35.19
CA ASP A 794 6.35 32.55 35.24
C ASP A 794 7.09 31.21 35.34
N PHE A 795 7.97 30.92 34.37
CA PHE A 795 8.78 29.71 34.35
C PHE A 795 10.00 29.87 35.28
N ARG A 796 9.93 29.32 36.48
CA ARG A 796 11.15 28.91 37.21
C ARG A 796 11.48 27.46 36.88
N ARG A 797 12.56 27.30 36.10
CA ARG A 797 13.31 26.06 35.92
C ARG A 797 13.61 25.40 37.28
N ARG A 798 13.33 24.10 37.40
CA ARG A 798 14.22 23.18 38.10
C ARG A 798 14.33 21.87 37.32
N SER A 799 15.55 21.61 36.89
CA SER A 799 16.11 20.28 36.61
C SER A 799 15.77 19.31 37.74
N LEU A 800 15.52 18.04 37.40
CA LEU A 800 16.21 16.87 37.95
C LEU A 800 15.57 15.57 37.41
N TYR A 801 16.43 14.73 36.82
CA TYR A 801 16.32 13.29 36.47
C TYR A 801 15.30 12.83 35.44
#